data_AF-A0AA90QH06-F1
#
_entry.id   AF-A0AA90QH06-F1
#
_cell.length_a   1.000
_cell.length_b   1.000
_cell.length_c   1.000
_cell.angle_alpha   90.00
_cell.angle_beta   90.00
_cell.angle_gamma   90.00
#
_symmetry.space_group_name_H-M   'P 1'
#
loop_
_entity.id
_entity.type
_entity.pdbx_description
1 polymer ?
#
loop_
_entity_poly.entity_id
_entity_poly.type
_entity_poly.pdbx_seq_one_letter_code
_entity_poly.pdbx_strand_id
1 'polypeptide(L)'
;MQIPKRVFQLAKQPALSGFHVLATKTLAEAEASLDKALKGAARPDERLMMNARQALREQGNFLLTRMQHHFANYLERAMHTMYMDTRASLDEISADNLTLIEDDVVTRQIEIDRLVMRLRDADQPSLGRLNMMIAQLHGDGEVRERENPFRPYLLARSLHEALREAVKDEAQSKALFDTLSVAMEHCLQGYYVAIEEVFKSRGISSKLTARPSALTRAQRDRLAWQKAAEQLIARVAAGGRADSQPAQQGQAAPPKQSRILPELQRMMQQQRHVTAGAPAQPHAPDLQEMVWNVFNQPKAARPPRHADARAPAADGQPGSTLDARLKQMQQAKPAGAARGASAPAPLDLRAQLADAASSEPDRVTIDLVSLLFESIVHDEQLPEGVRQQLGRLHVPFLRAAMLDPSMLHDAQHPARRLLDRIGTVATGITPDMACYPALEDEIDTVLDGVLERFDTDMTTFADGQRKLDQFVSTLLPRGDVGLARCIAALGDVEASSARRSDAATDLGALLDPLDVDPRIGNFVTDMWSRVLVHPGSDAPSSQAMLAELVWSAQEKSTVEERAQMVRMLPSLVKRVREGLAAIGLGETVSKAALDQLVMVHMDVLGNRQPASAKAMDLDQLRAHFAAFDGAREAGQDAVSIGHAQLEAALEQRGIRAELYTDGGKSAARADDEQEWLGMALPGAGFEIAVDGRYVPARLNAVSPRGSLYLFSVKGQAAPSTFTRDALLAAMQSETLRTVEHAPVFERAVESLMAGAEALAGH
;
A
#
# COMPACT_ATOMS: atom_id res chain seq x y z
N MET A 1 21.38 25.83 -13.05
CA MET A 1 22.04 25.57 -11.74
C MET A 1 22.60 26.81 -10.99
N GLN A 2 22.84 28.00 -11.59
CA GLN A 2 23.44 29.14 -10.86
C GLN A 2 22.45 29.94 -9.97
N ILE A 3 21.15 29.92 -10.28
CA ILE A 3 20.12 30.69 -9.57
C ILE A 3 19.80 30.09 -8.17
N PRO A 4 19.60 28.77 -8.01
CA PRO A 4 19.37 28.17 -6.68
C PRO A 4 20.55 28.41 -5.73
N LYS A 5 21.78 28.19 -6.20
CA LYS A 5 23.02 28.43 -5.46
C LYS A 5 23.10 29.82 -4.84
N ARG A 6 22.69 30.84 -5.60
CA ARG A 6 22.74 32.24 -5.15
C ARG A 6 21.67 32.56 -4.10
N VAL A 7 20.48 31.98 -4.20
CA VAL A 7 19.37 32.21 -3.25
C VAL A 7 19.67 31.55 -1.91
N PHE A 8 20.15 30.31 -1.91
CA PHE A 8 20.57 29.63 -0.67
C PHE A 8 21.73 30.35 0.03
N GLN A 9 22.72 30.85 -0.72
CA GLN A 9 23.82 31.64 -0.16
C GLN A 9 23.35 32.97 0.45
N LEU A 10 22.31 33.59 -0.12
CA LEU A 10 21.69 34.78 0.46
C LEU A 10 20.86 34.47 1.70
N ALA A 11 20.20 33.31 1.75
CA ALA A 11 19.41 32.86 2.90
C ALA A 11 20.26 32.39 4.09
N LYS A 12 21.54 32.07 3.86
CA LYS A 12 22.50 31.67 4.91
C LYS A 12 22.68 32.75 5.98
N GLN A 13 22.82 34.01 5.60
CA GLN A 13 23.06 35.10 6.56
C GLN A 13 21.84 35.31 7.49
N PRO A 14 20.61 35.42 6.99
CA PRO A 14 19.39 35.47 7.82
C PRO A 14 19.19 34.25 8.70
N ALA A 15 19.56 33.04 8.24
CA ALA A 15 19.51 31.84 9.06
C ALA A 15 20.51 31.89 10.24
N LEU A 16 21.75 32.32 10.00
CA LEU A 16 22.76 32.46 11.06
C LEU A 16 22.39 33.55 12.07
N SER A 17 21.96 34.74 11.61
CA SER A 17 21.53 35.83 12.50
C SER A 17 20.24 35.48 13.23
N GLY A 18 19.30 34.82 12.55
CA GLY A 18 18.05 34.34 13.15
C GLY A 18 18.32 33.29 14.23
N PHE A 19 19.26 32.39 14.00
CA PHE A 19 19.64 31.37 14.98
C PHE A 19 20.33 31.98 16.20
N HIS A 20 21.19 32.98 16.01
CA HIS A 20 21.78 33.73 17.13
C HIS A 20 20.68 34.32 18.02
N VAL A 21 19.70 35.02 17.43
CA VAL A 21 18.57 35.60 18.17
C VAL A 21 17.72 34.54 18.86
N LEU A 22 17.42 33.43 18.16
CA LEU A 22 16.70 32.29 18.71
C LEU A 22 17.41 31.73 19.94
N ALA A 23 18.69 31.37 19.81
CA ALA A 23 19.48 30.79 20.89
C ALA A 23 19.59 31.72 22.11
N THR A 24 19.80 33.03 21.88
CA THR A 24 19.83 34.02 22.99
C THR A 24 18.49 34.09 23.72
N LYS A 25 17.36 34.11 23.00
CA LYS A 25 16.03 34.10 23.61
C LYS A 25 15.75 32.80 24.36
N THR A 26 16.13 31.65 23.78
CA THR A 26 15.98 30.33 24.41
C THR A 26 16.71 30.25 25.74
N LEU A 27 17.95 30.77 25.83
CA LEU A 27 18.70 30.78 27.09
C LEU A 27 18.03 31.67 28.14
N ALA A 28 17.56 32.85 27.75
CA ALA A 28 16.87 33.78 28.66
C ALA A 28 15.52 33.21 29.16
N GLU A 29 14.74 32.60 28.28
CA GLU A 29 13.45 31.97 28.61
C GLU A 29 13.64 30.73 29.47
N ALA A 30 14.67 29.91 29.21
CA ALA A 30 15.01 28.77 30.04
C ALA A 30 15.44 29.20 31.46
N GLU A 31 16.23 30.28 31.57
CA GLU A 31 16.59 30.84 32.88
C GLU A 31 15.36 31.32 33.65
N ALA A 32 14.46 32.06 32.99
CA ALA A 32 13.21 32.53 33.59
C ALA A 32 12.28 31.37 34.00
N SER A 33 12.22 30.31 33.20
CA SER A 33 11.45 29.10 33.48
C SER A 33 12.00 28.36 34.72
N LEU A 34 13.32 28.22 34.82
CA LEU A 34 13.98 27.65 36.01
C LEU A 34 13.75 28.51 37.26
N ASP A 35 13.82 29.85 37.14
CA ASP A 35 13.53 30.77 38.24
C ASP A 35 12.07 30.70 38.71
N LYS A 36 11.13 30.36 37.81
CA LYS A 36 9.72 30.13 38.15
C LYS A 36 9.51 28.75 38.79
N ALA A 37 10.14 27.71 38.26
CA ALA A 37 10.05 26.34 38.78
C ALA A 37 10.61 26.24 40.22
N LEU A 38 11.71 26.94 40.51
CA LEU A 38 12.31 27.00 41.85
C LEU A 38 11.41 27.61 42.93
N LYS A 39 10.42 28.44 42.54
CA LYS A 39 9.47 29.04 43.49
C LYS A 39 8.36 28.08 43.94
N GLY A 40 8.23 26.91 43.30
CA GLY A 40 7.13 25.95 43.54
C GLY A 40 7.55 24.48 43.67
N ALA A 41 8.84 24.15 43.67
CA ALA A 41 9.34 22.78 43.64
C ALA A 41 9.44 22.12 45.03
N ALA A 42 9.35 20.78 45.07
CA ALA A 42 9.63 19.96 46.26
C ALA A 42 11.15 19.75 46.47
N ARG A 43 11.56 19.47 47.73
CA ARG A 43 12.97 19.42 48.18
C ARG A 43 13.99 18.62 47.32
N PRO A 44 13.67 17.47 46.69
CA PRO A 44 14.65 16.74 45.87
C PRO A 44 14.87 17.34 44.48
N ASP A 45 13.82 17.84 43.81
CA ASP A 45 13.92 18.46 42.48
C ASP A 45 14.50 19.88 42.56
N GLU A 46 14.31 20.55 43.69
CA GLU A 46 14.83 21.89 43.97
C GLU A 46 16.36 21.95 43.82
N ARG A 47 17.09 20.94 44.31
CA ARG A 47 18.56 20.89 44.19
C ARG A 47 19.03 20.74 42.74
N LEU A 48 18.37 19.88 41.97
CA LEU A 48 18.71 19.63 40.57
C LEU A 48 18.40 20.87 39.71
N MET A 49 17.27 21.52 39.95
CA MET A 49 16.89 22.78 39.30
C MET A 49 17.81 23.95 39.69
N MET A 50 18.26 24.02 40.95
CA MET A 50 19.24 25.03 41.40
C MET A 50 20.59 24.84 40.69
N ASN A 51 21.07 23.60 40.60
CA ASN A 51 22.31 23.26 39.90
C ASN A 51 22.19 23.54 38.40
N ALA A 52 21.08 23.16 37.76
CA ALA A 52 20.81 23.46 36.35
C ALA A 52 20.84 24.97 36.10
N ARG A 53 20.16 25.77 36.94
CA ARG A 53 20.19 27.24 36.84
C ARG A 53 21.59 27.81 37.01
N GLN A 54 22.35 27.32 37.98
CA GLN A 54 23.73 27.77 38.19
C GLN A 54 24.61 27.47 36.97
N ALA A 55 24.52 26.26 36.42
CA ALA A 55 25.25 25.90 35.19
C ALA A 55 24.83 26.76 33.99
N LEU A 56 23.54 27.08 33.84
CA LEU A 56 23.08 27.96 32.76
C LEU A 56 23.65 29.38 32.89
N ARG A 57 23.77 29.91 34.12
CA ARG A 57 24.39 31.23 34.37
C ARG A 57 25.89 31.24 34.17
N GLU A 58 26.59 30.20 34.62
CA GLU A 58 28.04 30.09 34.50
C GLU A 58 28.49 29.80 33.06
N GLN A 59 27.77 28.91 32.38
CA GLN A 59 28.14 28.41 31.04
C GLN A 59 27.31 29.01 29.91
N GLY A 60 26.34 29.90 30.17
CA GLY A 60 25.40 30.41 29.15
C GLY A 60 26.08 31.05 27.94
N ASN A 61 27.13 31.87 28.17
CA ASN A 61 27.91 32.48 27.08
C ASN A 61 28.71 31.44 26.27
N PHE A 62 29.26 30.43 26.95
CA PHE A 62 29.98 29.33 26.31
C PHE A 62 29.01 28.48 25.46
N LEU A 63 27.87 28.11 26.03
CA LEU A 63 26.80 27.36 25.38
C LEU A 63 26.29 28.08 24.13
N LEU A 64 26.00 29.39 24.23
CA LEU A 64 25.59 30.21 23.10
C LEU A 64 26.61 30.20 21.96
N THR A 65 27.89 30.39 22.30
CA THR A 65 28.99 30.41 21.32
C THR A 65 29.16 29.05 20.64
N ARG A 66 29.05 27.95 21.40
CA ARG A 66 29.15 26.58 20.88
C ARG A 66 27.97 26.19 20.02
N MET A 67 26.75 26.51 20.43
CA MET A 67 25.55 26.31 19.62
C MET A 67 25.68 26.99 18.26
N GLN A 68 26.12 28.25 18.24
CA GLN A 68 26.30 29.01 17.00
C GLN A 68 27.38 28.41 16.11
N HIS A 69 28.50 28.00 16.69
CA HIS A 69 29.57 27.35 15.95
C HIS A 69 29.11 26.03 15.30
N HIS A 70 28.44 25.17 16.08
CA HIS A 70 27.91 23.89 15.60
C HIS A 70 26.85 24.10 14.50
N PHE A 71 25.90 24.99 14.72
CA PHE A 71 24.88 25.32 13.73
C PHE A 71 25.50 25.83 12.42
N ALA A 72 26.47 26.75 12.49
CA ALA A 72 27.14 27.27 11.31
C ALA A 72 27.85 26.16 10.51
N ASN A 73 28.57 25.25 11.19
CA ASN A 73 29.24 24.12 10.56
C ASN A 73 28.25 23.15 9.91
N TYR A 74 27.14 22.84 10.59
CA TYR A 74 26.11 21.95 10.06
C TYR A 74 25.38 22.57 8.87
N LEU A 75 25.07 23.86 8.93
CA LEU A 75 24.46 24.59 7.84
C LEU A 75 25.37 24.60 6.60
N GLU A 76 26.68 24.84 6.79
CA GLU A 76 27.66 24.79 5.70
C GLU A 76 27.70 23.42 5.04
N ARG A 77 27.74 22.36 5.85
CA ARG A 77 27.73 20.97 5.36
C ARG A 77 26.42 20.62 4.64
N ALA A 78 25.28 21.03 5.19
CA ALA A 78 23.97 20.81 4.59
C ALA A 78 23.88 21.51 3.22
N MET A 79 24.31 22.77 3.14
CA MET A 79 24.37 23.48 1.87
C MET A 79 25.35 22.85 0.88
N HIS A 80 26.49 22.30 1.32
CA HIS A 80 27.45 21.65 0.43
C HIS A 80 26.96 20.30 -0.09
N THR A 81 26.32 19.50 0.77
CA THR A 81 25.77 18.18 0.42
C THR A 81 24.52 18.26 -0.44
N MET A 82 23.77 19.37 -0.37
CA MET A 82 22.64 19.67 -1.26
C MET A 82 23.05 19.86 -2.73
N TYR A 83 24.29 20.27 -3.02
CA TYR A 83 24.77 20.48 -4.40
C TYR A 83 25.52 19.28 -5.00
N MET A 84 25.64 18.19 -4.24
CA MET A 84 26.18 16.93 -4.70
C MET A 84 25.02 15.96 -4.92
N ASP A 85 24.18 16.23 -5.93
CA ASP A 85 23.25 15.24 -6.47
C ASP A 85 24.08 14.13 -7.14
N THR A 86 24.52 13.19 -6.32
CA THR A 86 24.97 11.81 -6.58
C THR A 86 25.71 11.34 -5.33
N ARG A 87 24.99 11.17 -4.22
CA ARG A 87 25.41 10.14 -3.29
C ARG A 87 24.91 8.82 -3.84
N ALA A 88 25.87 7.93 -4.05
CA ALA A 88 25.68 6.58 -4.49
C ALA A 88 24.51 5.93 -3.74
N SER A 89 23.78 5.14 -4.50
CA SER A 89 22.92 4.07 -4.04
C SER A 89 23.38 3.49 -2.69
N LEU A 90 22.43 3.09 -1.86
CA LEU A 90 22.63 2.30 -0.64
C LEU A 90 23.20 0.89 -0.93
N ASP A 91 23.89 0.68 -2.06
CA ASP A 91 24.55 -0.57 -2.47
C ASP A 91 25.98 -0.72 -1.92
N GLU A 92 26.50 0.23 -1.15
CA GLU A 92 27.79 0.09 -0.44
C GLU A 92 27.65 0.05 1.09
N ILE A 93 26.62 -0.63 1.59
CA ILE A 93 26.57 -1.04 3.01
C ILE A 93 26.94 -2.52 3.10
N SER A 94 28.23 -2.80 3.27
CA SER A 94 28.70 -4.13 3.70
C SER A 94 28.45 -4.32 5.19
N ALA A 95 28.07 -5.54 5.58
CA ALA A 95 27.81 -5.96 6.96
C ALA A 95 29.00 -5.75 7.91
N ASP A 96 30.20 -5.51 7.38
CA ASP A 96 31.43 -5.22 8.16
C ASP A 96 31.51 -3.78 8.71
N ASN A 97 30.59 -2.88 8.34
CA ASN A 97 30.52 -1.50 8.88
C ASN A 97 29.49 -1.31 10.00
N LEU A 98 28.84 -2.38 10.47
CA LEU A 98 27.95 -2.35 11.62
C LEU A 98 28.79 -2.45 12.91
N THR A 99 29.34 -1.32 13.34
CA THR A 99 29.89 -1.23 14.70
C THR A 99 28.75 -1.28 15.70
N LEU A 100 28.92 -2.11 16.74
CA LEU A 100 28.00 -2.26 17.85
C LEU A 100 27.72 -0.86 18.44
N ILE A 101 26.53 -0.32 18.16
CA ILE A 101 26.12 0.99 18.65
C ILE A 101 25.87 0.85 20.15
N GLU A 102 26.68 1.51 20.97
CA GLU A 102 26.46 1.61 22.42
C GLU A 102 25.06 2.21 22.67
N ASP A 103 24.28 1.65 23.61
CA ASP A 103 22.89 2.04 23.95
C ASP A 103 22.69 3.55 24.19
N ASP A 104 23.77 4.24 24.54
CA ASP A 104 23.86 5.67 24.76
C ASP A 104 23.65 6.48 23.45
N VAL A 105 24.14 5.99 22.31
CA VAL A 105 23.95 6.64 20.99
C VAL A 105 22.49 6.59 20.53
N VAL A 106 21.78 5.48 20.80
CA VAL A 106 20.35 5.34 20.49
C VAL A 106 19.52 6.27 21.35
N THR A 107 19.81 6.32 22.66
CA THR A 107 19.13 7.22 23.60
C THR A 107 19.30 8.70 23.21
N ARG A 108 20.51 9.10 22.81
CA ARG A 108 20.81 10.45 22.32
C ARG A 108 20.06 10.80 21.05
N GLN A 109 19.95 9.86 20.11
CA GLN A 109 19.23 10.09 18.86
C GLN A 109 17.73 10.30 19.11
N ILE A 110 17.13 9.56 20.05
CA ILE A 110 15.73 9.71 20.46
C ILE A 110 15.46 11.11 21.04
N GLU A 111 16.38 11.67 21.84
CA GLU A 111 16.22 13.01 22.42
C GLU A 111 16.25 14.10 21.36
N ILE A 112 17.16 13.99 20.38
CA ILE A 112 17.22 14.90 19.23
C ILE A 112 15.94 14.79 18.40
N ASP A 113 15.48 13.59 18.08
CA ASP A 113 14.29 13.38 17.25
C ASP A 113 13.01 13.89 17.92
N ARG A 114 12.89 13.75 19.24
CA ARG A 114 11.79 14.35 20.03
C ARG A 114 11.78 15.88 19.97
N LEU A 115 12.96 16.52 20.04
CA LEU A 115 13.06 17.97 19.88
C LEU A 115 12.74 18.38 18.44
N VAL A 116 13.18 17.62 17.43
CA VAL A 116 12.84 17.88 16.03
C VAL A 116 11.33 17.87 15.79
N MET A 117 10.61 16.86 16.33
CA MET A 117 9.15 16.81 16.22
C MET A 117 8.49 18.03 16.87
N ARG A 118 8.91 18.42 18.08
CA ARG A 118 8.40 19.62 18.76
C ARG A 118 8.62 20.90 17.96
N LEU A 119 9.85 21.13 17.47
CA LEU A 119 10.16 22.31 16.65
C LEU A 119 9.39 22.32 15.32
N ARG A 120 9.14 21.15 14.73
CA ARG A 120 8.34 21.02 13.52
C ARG A 120 6.88 21.40 13.76
N ASP A 121 6.29 20.90 14.85
CA ASP A 121 4.89 21.14 15.15
C ASP A 121 4.65 22.61 15.58
N ALA A 122 5.64 23.24 16.23
CA ALA A 122 5.57 24.64 16.67
C ALA A 122 5.50 25.68 15.53
N ASP A 123 6.14 25.43 14.38
CA ASP A 123 6.09 26.33 13.20
C ASP A 123 5.88 25.57 11.88
N GLN A 124 4.97 24.58 11.93
CA GLN A 124 4.54 23.79 10.79
C GLN A 124 4.18 24.63 9.54
N PRO A 125 3.41 25.74 9.63
CA PRO A 125 3.02 26.48 8.44
C PRO A 125 4.20 27.18 7.76
N SER A 126 5.18 27.68 8.51
CA SER A 126 6.32 28.40 7.92
C SER A 126 7.38 27.45 7.39
N LEU A 127 7.67 26.39 8.15
CA LEU A 127 8.56 25.33 7.70
C LEU A 127 8.02 24.62 6.44
N GLY A 128 6.71 24.36 6.39
CA GLY A 128 6.05 23.76 5.22
C GLY A 128 6.15 24.64 3.97
N ARG A 129 5.93 25.96 4.10
CA ARG A 129 6.13 26.91 2.98
C ARG A 129 7.57 26.95 2.51
N LEU A 130 8.53 27.01 3.43
CA LEU A 130 9.95 27.01 3.10
C LEU A 130 10.35 25.72 2.35
N ASN A 131 9.91 24.56 2.82
CA ASN A 131 10.19 23.28 2.14
C ASN A 131 9.59 23.26 0.72
N MET A 132 8.38 23.79 0.52
CA MET A 132 7.76 23.89 -0.81
C MET A 132 8.52 24.85 -1.74
N MET A 133 9.01 25.98 -1.22
CA MET A 133 9.84 26.91 -2.00
C MET A 133 11.18 26.28 -2.42
N ILE A 134 11.73 25.41 -1.58
CA ILE A 134 12.95 24.64 -1.85
C ILE A 134 12.68 23.56 -2.90
N ALA A 135 11.61 22.76 -2.75
CA ALA A 135 11.24 21.75 -3.74
C ALA A 135 11.01 22.37 -5.14
N GLN A 136 10.31 23.50 -5.21
CA GLN A 136 10.11 24.24 -6.46
C GLN A 136 11.42 24.71 -7.11
N LEU A 137 12.47 25.01 -6.33
CA LEU A 137 13.78 25.39 -6.87
C LEU A 137 14.57 24.21 -7.44
N HIS A 138 14.29 23.00 -6.97
CA HIS A 138 14.93 21.76 -7.44
C HIS A 138 14.20 21.13 -8.64
N GLY A 139 12.98 21.58 -8.93
CA GLY A 139 12.15 21.01 -10.00
C GLY A 139 11.42 19.73 -9.57
N ASP A 140 11.52 19.36 -8.30
CA ASP A 140 10.84 18.22 -7.72
C ASP A 140 9.44 18.62 -7.23
N GLY A 141 8.45 17.77 -7.51
CA GLY A 141 7.08 17.91 -7.02
C GLY A 141 6.91 17.41 -5.57
N GLU A 142 7.92 16.77 -5.00
CA GLU A 142 7.90 16.14 -3.68
C GLU A 142 8.65 17.00 -2.66
N VAL A 143 8.00 17.33 -1.55
CA VAL A 143 8.59 18.18 -0.50
C VAL A 143 9.42 17.32 0.44
N ARG A 144 10.74 17.27 0.21
CA ARG A 144 11.66 16.48 1.05
C ARG A 144 12.38 17.36 2.06
N GLU A 145 12.03 17.23 3.34
CA GLU A 145 12.67 17.98 4.43
C GLU A 145 14.18 17.68 4.54
N ARG A 146 14.62 16.49 4.12
CA ARG A 146 16.05 16.12 4.07
C ARG A 146 16.87 16.97 3.09
N GLU A 147 16.22 17.56 2.08
CA GLU A 147 16.83 18.44 1.08
C GLU A 147 16.77 19.92 1.52
N ASN A 148 16.09 20.23 2.63
CA ASN A 148 16.10 21.56 3.23
C ASN A 148 17.38 21.78 4.08
N PRO A 149 18.28 22.70 3.68
CA PRO A 149 19.49 23.00 4.45
C PRO A 149 19.20 23.73 5.77
N PHE A 150 17.98 24.23 5.98
CA PHE A 150 17.55 24.95 7.19
C PHE A 150 16.68 24.09 8.13
N ARG A 151 16.62 22.77 7.92
CA ARG A 151 15.76 21.84 8.69
C ARG A 151 15.93 21.91 10.22
N PRO A 152 14.87 21.64 11.01
CA PRO A 152 14.90 21.66 12.48
C PRO A 152 15.96 20.76 13.10
N TYR A 153 16.34 19.67 12.44
CA TYR A 153 17.41 18.77 12.89
C TYR A 153 18.73 19.50 13.18
N LEU A 154 19.08 20.52 12.40
CA LEU A 154 20.32 21.29 12.63
C LEU A 154 20.25 22.09 13.94
N LEU A 155 19.08 22.62 14.24
CA LEU A 155 18.79 23.37 15.46
C LEU A 155 18.91 22.47 16.69
N ALA A 156 18.18 21.35 16.67
CA ALA A 156 18.17 20.37 17.76
C ALA A 156 19.55 19.78 18.04
N ARG A 157 20.28 19.38 16.99
CA ARG A 157 21.63 18.82 17.10
C ARG A 157 22.64 19.84 17.65
N SER A 158 22.55 21.10 17.24
CA SER A 158 23.45 22.15 17.73
C SER A 158 23.28 22.43 19.23
N LEU A 159 22.04 22.37 19.73
CA LEU A 159 21.74 22.49 21.16
C LEU A 159 22.31 21.31 21.95
N HIS A 160 22.03 20.09 21.48
CA HIS A 160 22.45 18.86 22.15
C HIS A 160 23.99 18.77 22.26
N GLU A 161 24.72 19.01 21.17
CA GLU A 161 26.18 18.96 21.15
C GLU A 161 26.82 20.03 22.05
N ALA A 162 26.26 21.25 22.04
CA ALA A 162 26.78 22.34 22.85
C ALA A 162 26.55 22.10 24.35
N LEU A 163 25.42 21.49 24.73
CA LEU A 163 25.15 21.12 26.12
C LEU A 163 26.09 20.02 26.61
N ARG A 164 26.36 19.01 25.77
CA ARG A 164 27.32 17.94 26.07
C ARG A 164 28.72 18.47 26.33
N GLU A 165 29.16 19.49 25.58
CA GLU A 165 30.47 20.12 25.80
C GLU A 165 30.50 20.99 27.06
N ALA A 166 29.38 21.62 27.43
CA ALA A 166 29.30 22.56 28.54
C ALA A 166 29.09 21.89 29.90
N VAL A 167 28.35 20.77 29.96
CA VAL A 167 27.92 20.13 31.20
C VAL A 167 28.34 18.67 31.22
N LYS A 168 29.25 18.31 32.14
CA LYS A 168 29.80 16.95 32.27
C LYS A 168 28.89 15.99 33.07
N ASP A 169 28.00 16.54 33.90
CA ASP A 169 27.02 15.75 34.65
C ASP A 169 25.83 15.42 33.75
N GLU A 170 25.58 14.13 33.53
CA GLU A 170 24.55 13.63 32.62
C GLU A 170 23.12 13.95 33.10
N ALA A 171 22.86 13.87 34.40
CA ALA A 171 21.54 14.18 34.96
C ALA A 171 21.23 15.68 34.84
N GLN A 172 22.24 16.52 35.05
CA GLN A 172 22.14 17.96 34.88
C GLN A 172 22.00 18.36 33.40
N SER A 173 22.75 17.72 32.50
CA SER A 173 22.69 17.94 31.05
C SER A 173 21.29 17.61 30.51
N LYS A 174 20.72 16.47 30.93
CA LYS A 174 19.37 16.06 30.52
C LYS A 174 18.29 17.05 30.97
N ALA A 175 18.31 17.47 32.23
CA ALA A 175 17.33 18.42 32.74
C ALA A 175 17.45 19.81 32.06
N LEU A 176 18.67 20.24 31.74
CA LEU A 176 18.90 21.44 30.95
C LEU A 176 18.42 21.28 29.51
N PHE A 177 18.66 20.13 28.88
CA PHE A 177 18.19 19.83 27.53
C PHE A 177 16.66 19.86 27.45
N ASP A 178 15.95 19.24 28.41
CA ASP A 178 14.49 19.25 28.47
C ASP A 178 13.93 20.68 28.64
N THR A 179 14.56 21.47 29.53
CA THR A 179 14.15 22.86 29.78
C THR A 179 14.40 23.75 28.55
N LEU A 180 15.59 23.64 27.94
CA LEU A 180 15.99 24.41 26.76
C LEU A 180 15.17 24.00 25.53
N SER A 181 14.78 22.73 25.43
CA SER A 181 13.90 22.22 24.37
C SER A 181 12.55 22.94 24.36
N VAL A 182 11.91 23.05 25.53
CA VAL A 182 10.61 23.74 25.67
C VAL A 182 10.77 25.25 25.42
N ALA A 183 11.83 25.87 25.95
CA ALA A 183 12.11 27.29 25.70
C ALA A 183 12.37 27.59 24.22
N MET A 184 13.05 26.68 23.51
CA MET A 184 13.34 26.80 22.09
C MET A 184 12.08 26.70 21.23
N GLU A 185 11.17 25.80 21.60
CA GLU A 185 9.85 25.67 20.97
C GLU A 185 9.07 26.99 21.01
N HIS A 186 8.98 27.64 22.17
CA HIS A 186 8.29 28.92 22.32
C HIS A 186 8.96 30.08 21.56
N CYS A 187 10.30 30.05 21.44
CA CYS A 187 11.06 31.12 20.81
C CYS A 187 11.22 30.97 19.30
N LEU A 188 10.81 29.83 18.72
CA LEU A 188 11.00 29.48 17.31
C LEU A 188 10.26 30.43 16.35
N GLN A 189 9.15 31.03 16.81
CA GLN A 189 8.28 31.86 16.00
C GLN A 189 9.06 33.00 15.32
N GLY A 190 8.95 33.07 13.99
CA GLY A 190 9.59 34.10 13.17
C GLY A 190 10.97 33.73 12.62
N TYR A 191 11.61 32.67 13.11
CA TYR A 191 12.89 32.18 12.58
C TYR A 191 12.76 31.76 11.10
N TYR A 192 11.82 30.86 10.79
CA TYR A 192 11.60 30.41 9.42
C TYR A 192 11.01 31.49 8.51
N VAL A 193 10.19 32.39 9.06
CA VAL A 193 9.61 33.52 8.32
C VAL A 193 10.70 34.45 7.77
N ALA A 194 11.73 34.74 8.55
CA ALA A 194 12.87 35.55 8.10
C ALA A 194 13.64 34.90 6.94
N ILE A 195 13.73 33.57 6.94
CA ILE A 195 14.34 32.81 5.84
C ILE A 195 13.43 32.84 4.61
N GLU A 196 12.13 32.59 4.78
CA GLU A 196 11.14 32.66 3.68
C GLU A 196 11.16 34.00 2.95
N GLU A 197 11.31 35.11 3.69
CA GLU A 197 11.32 36.46 3.11
C GLU A 197 12.44 36.66 2.09
N VAL A 198 13.59 36.02 2.29
CA VAL A 198 14.71 36.03 1.33
C VAL A 198 14.29 35.39 0.02
N PHE A 199 13.63 34.23 0.07
CA PHE A 199 13.16 33.53 -1.12
C PHE A 199 12.05 34.32 -1.82
N LYS A 200 11.09 34.88 -1.05
CA LYS A 200 10.01 35.74 -1.57
C LYS A 200 10.57 36.97 -2.30
N SER A 201 11.55 37.65 -1.71
CA SER A 201 12.20 38.84 -2.30
C SER A 201 12.89 38.58 -3.64
N ARG A 202 13.17 37.30 -3.96
CA ARG A 202 13.79 36.85 -5.21
C ARG A 202 12.79 36.28 -6.21
N GLY A 203 11.49 36.48 -5.99
CA GLY A 203 10.42 36.00 -6.86
C GLY A 203 10.10 34.52 -6.71
N ILE A 204 10.71 33.84 -5.73
CA ILE A 204 10.38 32.47 -5.36
C ILE A 204 9.30 32.59 -4.30
N SER A 205 8.06 32.65 -4.74
CA SER A 205 6.91 32.60 -3.84
C SER A 205 6.48 31.16 -3.69
N SER A 206 6.04 30.78 -2.48
CA SER A 206 5.17 29.64 -2.24
C SER A 206 3.81 29.89 -2.92
N LYS A 207 3.78 30.02 -4.26
CA LYS A 207 2.53 29.87 -4.99
C LYS A 207 2.18 28.42 -4.77
N LEU A 208 1.19 28.21 -3.90
CA LEU A 208 0.28 27.09 -4.04
C LEU A 208 -0.23 27.20 -5.48
N THR A 209 0.50 26.61 -6.42
CA THR A 209 -0.16 26.00 -7.55
C THR A 209 -1.09 25.03 -6.86
N ALA A 210 -2.35 25.43 -6.70
CA ALA A 210 -3.39 24.50 -6.38
C ALA A 210 -3.43 23.53 -7.56
N ARG A 211 -2.52 22.54 -7.55
CA ARG A 211 -3.01 21.19 -7.66
C ARG A 211 -4.01 21.13 -6.52
N PRO A 212 -5.32 21.05 -6.81
CA PRO A 212 -6.22 20.66 -5.75
C PRO A 212 -5.57 19.41 -5.19
N SER A 213 -5.08 19.48 -3.94
CA SER A 213 -5.05 18.29 -3.12
C SER A 213 -6.48 17.85 -3.19
N ALA A 214 -6.71 16.88 -4.06
CA ALA A 214 -7.97 16.22 -4.13
C ALA A 214 -8.09 15.68 -2.72
N LEU A 215 -8.97 16.31 -1.91
CA LEU A 215 -9.75 15.55 -0.97
C LEU A 215 -10.03 14.24 -1.70
N THR A 216 -9.49 13.14 -1.17
CA THR A 216 -9.70 11.83 -1.77
C THR A 216 -11.20 11.71 -2.00
N ARG A 217 -11.64 10.98 -3.02
CA ARG A 217 -13.07 10.81 -3.24
C ARG A 217 -13.78 10.39 -1.94
N ALA A 218 -13.12 9.56 -1.12
CA ALA A 218 -13.51 9.25 0.25
C ALA A 218 -13.74 10.48 1.15
N GLN A 219 -12.82 11.44 1.23
CA GLN A 219 -13.01 12.66 2.02
C GLN A 219 -14.07 13.61 1.43
N ARG A 220 -14.19 13.69 0.11
CA ARG A 220 -15.22 14.50 -0.58
C ARG A 220 -16.62 13.92 -0.39
N ASP A 221 -16.75 12.61 -0.56
CA ASP A 221 -17.98 11.87 -0.36
C ASP A 221 -18.35 11.90 1.13
N ARG A 222 -17.39 11.72 2.05
CA ARG A 222 -17.61 11.85 3.52
C ARG A 222 -18.09 13.25 3.92
N LEU A 223 -17.51 14.31 3.35
CA LEU A 223 -17.97 15.70 3.56
C LEU A 223 -19.33 15.99 2.89
N ALA A 224 -19.63 15.38 1.74
CA ALA A 224 -20.92 15.49 1.07
C ALA A 224 -22.02 14.78 1.86
N TRP A 225 -21.71 13.59 2.41
CA TRP A 225 -22.57 12.82 3.30
C TRP A 225 -22.78 13.52 4.64
N GLN A 226 -21.75 14.10 5.25
CA GLN A 226 -21.90 14.95 6.45
C GLN A 226 -22.84 16.13 6.19
N LYS A 227 -22.66 16.83 5.06
CA LYS A 227 -23.54 17.96 4.70
C LYS A 227 -24.98 17.52 4.40
N ALA A 228 -25.17 16.37 3.76
CA ALA A 228 -26.50 15.82 3.49
C ALA A 228 -27.20 15.40 4.79
N ALA A 229 -26.46 14.79 5.72
CA ALA A 229 -26.94 14.44 7.05
C ALA A 229 -27.30 15.69 7.87
N GLU A 230 -26.44 16.72 7.88
CA GLU A 230 -26.71 18.00 8.54
C GLU A 230 -27.95 18.70 7.97
N GLN A 231 -28.16 18.67 6.65
CA GLN A 231 -29.34 19.25 6.00
C GLN A 231 -30.63 18.47 6.31
N LEU A 232 -30.54 17.15 6.47
CA LEU A 232 -31.66 16.31 6.88
C LEU A 232 -32.01 16.54 8.35
N ILE A 233 -31.00 16.66 9.22
CA ILE A 233 -31.12 16.96 10.65
C ILE A 233 -31.72 18.37 10.85
N ALA A 234 -31.29 19.37 10.07
CA ALA A 234 -31.85 20.72 10.12
C ALA A 234 -33.34 20.76 9.72
N ARG A 235 -33.77 19.89 8.80
CA ARG A 235 -35.18 19.75 8.40
C ARG A 235 -36.03 19.05 9.46
N VAL A 236 -35.46 18.15 10.24
CA VAL A 236 -36.14 17.42 11.32
C VAL A 236 -36.17 18.24 12.62
N ALA A 237 -35.11 19.00 12.92
CA ALA A 237 -35.03 19.90 14.07
C ALA A 237 -36.00 21.10 13.96
N ALA A 238 -36.39 21.50 12.74
CA ALA A 238 -37.38 22.54 12.48
C ALA A 238 -38.85 22.06 12.64
N GLY A 239 -39.10 21.04 13.45
CA GLY A 239 -40.40 20.39 13.61
C GLY A 239 -41.56 21.36 13.87
N GLY A 240 -42.48 21.43 12.89
CA GLY A 240 -43.91 21.65 13.13
C GLY A 240 -44.36 23.08 13.41
N ARG A 241 -44.50 23.90 12.35
CA ARG A 241 -45.65 24.80 12.14
C ARG A 241 -45.61 25.33 10.71
N ALA A 242 -46.39 24.70 9.84
CA ALA A 242 -46.82 25.32 8.60
C ALA A 242 -48.34 25.18 8.55
N ASP A 243 -49.01 26.33 8.68
CA ASP A 243 -50.43 26.47 8.49
C ASP A 243 -50.84 25.95 7.11
N SER A 244 -52.00 25.29 7.11
CA SER A 244 -52.70 24.76 5.97
C SER A 244 -53.16 25.86 5.01
N GLN A 245 -52.72 25.80 3.75
CA GLN A 245 -53.55 26.12 2.57
C GLN A 245 -53.05 25.37 1.32
N PRO A 246 -53.95 25.00 0.38
CA PRO A 246 -53.73 23.89 -0.53
C PRO A 246 -53.18 24.33 -1.89
N ALA A 247 -52.24 23.56 -2.45
CA ALA A 247 -51.93 23.56 -3.88
C ALA A 247 -51.64 22.13 -4.35
N GLN A 248 -52.17 21.81 -5.52
CA GLN A 248 -52.42 20.48 -6.07
C GLN A 248 -51.17 19.73 -6.57
N GLN A 249 -51.24 18.42 -6.38
CA GLN A 249 -50.81 17.31 -7.25
C GLN A 249 -49.33 17.20 -7.69
N GLY A 250 -48.70 16.13 -7.18
CA GLY A 250 -47.44 15.55 -7.64
C GLY A 250 -46.86 14.63 -6.57
N GLN A 251 -47.53 13.51 -6.29
CA GLN A 251 -47.10 12.54 -5.27
C GLN A 251 -45.73 11.92 -5.62
N ALA A 252 -44.69 12.39 -4.96
CA ALA A 252 -43.49 11.60 -4.66
C ALA A 252 -43.60 11.13 -3.20
N ALA A 253 -43.53 9.82 -2.99
CA ALA A 253 -43.44 9.22 -1.67
C ALA A 253 -42.24 9.83 -0.89
N PRO A 254 -42.32 9.98 0.45
CA PRO A 254 -41.22 10.51 1.24
C PRO A 254 -39.96 9.65 1.04
N PRO A 255 -38.74 10.22 1.10
CA PRO A 255 -37.51 9.46 0.96
C PRO A 255 -37.42 8.40 2.07
N LYS A 256 -37.18 7.14 1.68
CA LYS A 256 -37.14 5.95 2.57
C LYS A 256 -36.02 5.95 3.62
N GLN A 257 -35.14 6.95 3.62
CA GLN A 257 -33.95 7.05 4.47
C GLN A 257 -34.22 7.52 5.92
N SER A 258 -35.46 7.74 6.34
CA SER A 258 -35.80 8.19 7.70
C SER A 258 -35.87 7.07 8.76
N ARG A 259 -35.45 5.83 8.45
CA ARG A 259 -35.66 4.65 9.31
C ARG A 259 -34.44 4.17 10.10
N ILE A 260 -33.21 4.55 9.70
CA ILE A 260 -31.99 4.11 10.37
C ILE A 260 -31.83 4.80 11.74
N LEU A 261 -32.08 6.11 11.78
CA LEU A 261 -31.93 6.94 12.99
C LEU A 261 -32.92 6.59 14.13
N PRO A 262 -34.23 6.40 13.87
CA PRO A 262 -35.18 6.01 14.91
C PRO A 262 -34.94 4.60 15.47
N GLU A 263 -34.37 3.70 14.67
CA GLU A 263 -34.11 2.32 15.08
C GLU A 263 -32.83 2.20 15.93
N LEU A 264 -31.78 2.97 15.60
CA LEU A 264 -30.62 3.19 16.48
C LEU A 264 -31.06 3.77 17.84
N GLN A 265 -31.98 4.74 17.84
CA GLN A 265 -32.56 5.31 19.06
C GLN A 265 -33.37 4.28 19.87
N ARG A 266 -34.14 3.39 19.21
CA ARG A 266 -34.85 2.29 19.88
C ARG A 266 -33.89 1.26 20.49
N MET A 267 -32.79 0.94 19.82
CA MET A 267 -31.76 0.05 20.33
C MET A 267 -31.13 0.58 21.63
N MET A 268 -30.83 1.89 21.67
CA MET A 268 -30.35 2.56 22.90
C MET A 268 -31.40 2.52 24.03
N GLN A 269 -32.68 2.64 23.70
CA GLN A 269 -33.76 2.59 24.68
C GLN A 269 -34.01 1.17 25.22
N GLN A 270 -33.90 0.13 24.38
CA GLN A 270 -34.05 -1.26 24.81
C GLN A 270 -32.90 -1.73 25.70
N GLN A 271 -31.65 -1.33 25.44
CA GLN A 271 -30.52 -1.62 26.33
C GLN A 271 -30.61 -0.89 27.68
N ARG A 272 -31.21 0.32 27.71
CA ARG A 272 -31.50 1.05 28.96
C ARG A 272 -32.52 0.35 29.86
N HIS A 273 -33.42 -0.47 29.30
CA HIS A 273 -34.43 -1.19 30.08
C HIS A 273 -33.92 -2.52 30.68
N VAL A 274 -32.83 -3.09 30.17
CA VAL A 274 -32.24 -4.35 30.70
C VAL A 274 -31.34 -4.08 31.92
N THR A 275 -30.80 -2.87 32.08
CA THR A 275 -29.93 -2.47 33.20
C THR A 275 -30.68 -1.82 34.38
N ALA A 276 -32.01 -1.77 34.34
CA ALA A 276 -32.86 -1.07 35.32
C ALA A 276 -32.92 -1.68 36.73
N GLY A 277 -32.03 -2.64 37.07
CA GLY A 277 -31.98 -3.31 38.37
C GLY A 277 -30.79 -2.96 39.26
N ALA A 278 -29.83 -2.13 38.83
CA ALA A 278 -28.64 -1.79 39.61
C ALA A 278 -28.52 -0.26 39.81
N PRO A 279 -28.06 0.21 40.99
CA PRO A 279 -27.95 1.63 41.27
C PRO A 279 -26.93 2.29 40.33
N ALA A 280 -27.28 3.51 39.91
CA ALA A 280 -26.62 4.30 38.89
C ALA A 280 -25.09 4.41 39.05
N GLN A 281 -24.36 3.91 38.05
CA GLN A 281 -23.05 4.41 37.66
C GLN A 281 -23.18 4.91 36.20
N PRO A 282 -22.77 6.14 35.89
CA PRO A 282 -22.87 6.68 34.53
C PRO A 282 -21.64 6.25 33.76
N HIS A 283 -21.79 5.34 32.80
CA HIS A 283 -21.09 5.26 31.51
C HIS A 283 -21.63 4.00 30.82
N ALA A 284 -22.68 4.14 30.01
CA ALA A 284 -22.99 3.12 29.01
C ALA A 284 -21.85 3.15 27.97
N PRO A 285 -21.35 2.00 27.48
CA PRO A 285 -20.36 2.00 26.41
C PRO A 285 -20.93 2.72 25.20
N ASP A 286 -20.15 3.62 24.61
CA ASP A 286 -20.53 4.41 23.45
C ASP A 286 -20.85 3.46 22.29
N LEU A 287 -21.89 3.71 21.48
CA LEU A 287 -22.17 2.86 20.31
C LEU A 287 -20.98 2.83 19.36
N GLN A 288 -20.23 3.94 19.33
CA GLN A 288 -18.96 4.05 18.65
C GLN A 288 -17.92 3.10 19.26
N GLU A 289 -17.80 3.00 20.58
CA GLU A 289 -16.94 2.01 21.25
C GLU A 289 -17.42 0.58 21.00
N MET A 290 -18.72 0.29 20.94
CA MET A 290 -19.23 -1.06 20.69
C MET A 290 -18.95 -1.52 19.26
N VAL A 291 -19.24 -0.67 18.27
CA VAL A 291 -18.94 -0.92 16.85
C VAL A 291 -17.42 -1.03 16.68
N TRP A 292 -16.64 -0.12 17.25
CA TRP A 292 -15.19 -0.16 17.24
C TRP A 292 -14.63 -1.42 17.91
N ASN A 293 -15.12 -1.78 19.11
CA ASN A 293 -14.62 -2.94 19.86
C ASN A 293 -14.99 -4.26 19.19
N VAL A 294 -16.10 -4.33 18.45
CA VAL A 294 -16.37 -5.47 17.58
C VAL A 294 -15.34 -5.42 16.46
N PHE A 295 -15.42 -4.46 15.53
CA PHE A 295 -14.62 -4.46 14.30
C PHE A 295 -13.08 -4.38 14.47
N ASN A 296 -12.54 -3.93 15.62
CA ASN A 296 -11.09 -3.79 15.88
C ASN A 296 -10.52 -4.68 17.01
N GLN A 297 -11.22 -5.73 17.46
CA GLN A 297 -10.65 -6.66 18.44
C GLN A 297 -9.52 -7.51 17.84
N PRO A 298 -8.30 -7.54 18.44
CA PRO A 298 -7.26 -8.49 18.03
C PRO A 298 -7.73 -9.91 18.33
N LYS A 299 -7.34 -10.85 17.45
CA LYS A 299 -7.71 -12.28 17.41
C LYS A 299 -7.56 -12.97 18.78
N ALA A 300 -8.51 -12.76 19.69
CA ALA A 300 -8.57 -13.45 20.96
C ALA A 300 -9.14 -14.83 20.69
N ALA A 301 -8.30 -15.85 20.82
CA ALA A 301 -8.73 -17.24 20.83
C ALA A 301 -9.75 -17.42 21.95
N ARG A 302 -11.03 -17.47 21.60
CA ARG A 302 -12.05 -18.04 22.48
C ARG A 302 -11.59 -19.48 22.78
N PRO A 303 -11.54 -19.92 24.05
CA PRO A 303 -11.13 -21.29 24.33
C PRO A 303 -12.04 -22.26 23.58
N PRO A 304 -11.52 -23.40 23.10
CA PRO A 304 -12.34 -24.41 22.46
C PRO A 304 -13.46 -24.79 23.42
N ARG A 305 -14.70 -24.88 22.90
CA ARG A 305 -15.79 -25.51 23.63
C ARG A 305 -15.36 -26.95 23.87
N HIS A 306 -14.84 -27.23 25.06
CA HIS A 306 -14.51 -28.57 25.50
C HIS A 306 -15.77 -29.43 25.41
N ALA A 307 -15.70 -30.45 24.55
CA ALA A 307 -16.42 -31.68 24.75
C ALA A 307 -16.03 -32.24 26.13
N ASP A 308 -16.99 -32.90 26.78
CA ASP A 308 -16.88 -33.61 28.07
C ASP A 308 -17.14 -32.80 29.36
N ALA A 309 -18.43 -32.63 29.66
CA ALA A 309 -18.93 -32.77 31.02
C ALA A 309 -20.39 -33.27 30.98
N ARG A 310 -20.57 -34.54 31.39
CA ARG A 310 -21.87 -35.21 31.52
C ARG A 310 -22.60 -34.65 32.74
N ALA A 311 -23.55 -33.75 32.51
CA ALA A 311 -24.58 -33.31 33.45
C ALA A 311 -25.97 -33.71 32.92
N PRO A 312 -26.96 -34.01 33.79
CA PRO A 312 -28.17 -34.71 33.39
C PRO A 312 -29.07 -33.81 32.54
N ALA A 313 -29.74 -34.44 31.58
CA ALA A 313 -30.65 -33.83 30.63
C ALA A 313 -31.74 -33.00 31.32
N ALA A 314 -31.75 -31.70 31.02
CA ALA A 314 -32.95 -30.87 31.04
C ALA A 314 -33.23 -30.47 29.58
N ASP A 315 -34.38 -30.90 29.07
CA ASP A 315 -34.85 -30.64 27.72
C ASP A 315 -34.93 -29.14 27.40
N GLY A 316 -34.32 -28.75 26.29
CA GLY A 316 -34.41 -27.40 25.70
C GLY A 316 -33.08 -26.85 25.21
N GLN A 317 -32.62 -27.26 24.02
CA GLN A 317 -31.46 -26.66 23.34
C GLN A 317 -31.86 -25.38 22.58
N PRO A 318 -31.45 -24.18 23.02
CA PRO A 318 -31.91 -22.92 22.42
C PRO A 318 -31.35 -22.64 21.01
N GLY A 319 -30.09 -23.03 20.75
CA GLY A 319 -29.43 -22.79 19.45
C GLY A 319 -30.03 -23.56 18.26
N SER A 320 -30.75 -24.67 18.53
CA SER A 320 -31.38 -25.48 17.48
C SER A 320 -32.61 -24.80 16.85
N THR A 321 -33.28 -23.92 17.59
CA THR A 321 -34.53 -23.29 17.13
C THR A 321 -34.29 -22.11 16.18
N LEU A 322 -33.23 -21.33 16.43
CA LEU A 322 -32.86 -20.20 15.59
C LEU A 322 -32.26 -20.65 14.26
N ASP A 323 -31.31 -21.60 14.26
CA ASP A 323 -30.74 -22.11 13.01
C ASP A 323 -31.79 -22.84 12.15
N ALA A 324 -32.70 -23.61 12.77
CA ALA A 324 -33.82 -24.22 12.05
C ALA A 324 -34.75 -23.16 11.41
N ARG A 325 -35.04 -22.06 12.11
CA ARG A 325 -35.82 -20.93 11.55
C ARG A 325 -35.07 -20.26 10.40
N LEU A 326 -33.79 -19.94 10.58
CA LEU A 326 -32.96 -19.33 9.54
C LEU A 326 -32.86 -20.23 8.29
N LYS A 327 -32.71 -21.54 8.47
CA LYS A 327 -32.71 -22.54 7.40
C LYS A 327 -34.06 -22.60 6.68
N GLN A 328 -35.17 -22.55 7.41
CA GLN A 328 -36.51 -22.47 6.83
C GLN A 328 -36.70 -21.19 6.00
N MET A 329 -36.18 -20.05 6.46
CA MET A 329 -36.27 -18.77 5.74
C MET A 329 -35.38 -18.74 4.50
N GLN A 330 -34.19 -19.34 4.56
CA GLN A 330 -33.31 -19.48 3.40
C GLN A 330 -33.93 -20.38 2.33
N GLN A 331 -34.62 -21.45 2.73
CA GLN A 331 -35.28 -22.41 1.82
C GLN A 331 -36.66 -21.97 1.35
N ALA A 332 -37.28 -20.97 1.99
CA ALA A 332 -38.55 -20.40 1.59
C ALA A 332 -38.36 -19.58 0.30
N LYS A 333 -38.32 -20.27 -0.85
CA LYS A 333 -38.43 -19.64 -2.16
C LYS A 333 -39.77 -18.90 -2.20
N PRO A 334 -39.83 -17.59 -2.54
CA PRO A 334 -41.10 -16.90 -2.64
C PRO A 334 -41.93 -17.58 -3.74
N ALA A 335 -42.93 -18.36 -3.32
CA ALA A 335 -43.78 -19.10 -4.23
C ALA A 335 -44.55 -18.10 -5.11
N GLY A 336 -44.14 -17.96 -6.37
CA GLY A 336 -44.85 -17.17 -7.39
C GLY A 336 -44.32 -15.76 -7.67
N ALA A 337 -43.11 -15.40 -7.24
CA ALA A 337 -42.53 -14.10 -7.52
C ALA A 337 -41.97 -13.99 -8.95
N ALA A 338 -42.55 -13.11 -9.77
CA ALA A 338 -41.85 -12.54 -10.93
C ALA A 338 -40.49 -11.96 -10.49
N ARG A 339 -39.49 -11.95 -11.40
CA ARG A 339 -38.21 -11.23 -11.24
C ARG A 339 -38.50 -9.83 -10.64
N GLY A 340 -38.26 -9.64 -9.34
CA GLY A 340 -38.60 -8.41 -8.61
C GLY A 340 -39.36 -8.54 -7.28
N ALA A 341 -39.70 -9.73 -6.77
CA ALA A 341 -40.16 -9.80 -5.38
C ALA A 341 -39.00 -9.59 -4.41
N SER A 342 -39.01 -8.44 -3.74
CA SER A 342 -38.07 -8.07 -2.69
C SER A 342 -37.97 -9.17 -1.64
N ALA A 343 -36.74 -9.61 -1.33
CA ALA A 343 -36.47 -10.25 -0.06
C ALA A 343 -37.08 -9.38 1.08
N PRO A 344 -37.55 -9.96 2.19
CA PRO A 344 -37.99 -9.18 3.33
C PRO A 344 -36.87 -8.20 3.71
N ALA A 345 -37.23 -6.94 3.97
CA ALA A 345 -36.25 -5.90 4.27
C ALA A 345 -35.38 -6.36 5.46
N PRO A 346 -34.07 -6.02 5.49
CA PRO A 346 -33.17 -6.50 6.53
C PRO A 346 -33.68 -6.27 7.96
N LEU A 347 -34.31 -5.11 8.20
CA LEU A 347 -34.91 -4.77 9.49
C LEU A 347 -36.21 -5.54 9.81
N ASP A 348 -36.99 -5.93 8.81
CA ASP A 348 -38.18 -6.78 9.01
C ASP A 348 -37.79 -8.21 9.39
N LEU A 349 -36.66 -8.70 8.87
CA LEU A 349 -36.07 -9.98 9.25
C LEU A 349 -35.59 -9.96 10.70
N ARG A 350 -34.93 -8.87 11.14
CA ARG A 350 -34.53 -8.66 12.54
C ARG A 350 -35.72 -8.80 13.49
N ALA A 351 -36.83 -8.12 13.20
CA ALA A 351 -38.03 -8.16 14.05
C ALA A 351 -38.59 -9.59 14.21
N GLN A 352 -38.48 -10.43 13.18
CA GLN A 352 -38.93 -11.84 13.22
C GLN A 352 -37.98 -12.76 14.01
N LEU A 353 -36.70 -12.39 14.10
CA LEU A 353 -35.65 -13.18 14.75
C LEU A 353 -35.37 -12.74 16.19
N ALA A 354 -35.78 -11.54 16.59
CA ALA A 354 -35.54 -10.97 17.92
C ALA A 354 -36.05 -11.88 19.07
N ASP A 355 -37.20 -12.51 18.88
CA ASP A 355 -37.80 -13.43 19.86
C ASP A 355 -37.14 -14.82 19.89
N ALA A 356 -36.46 -15.22 18.79
CA ALA A 356 -35.80 -16.51 18.67
C ALA A 356 -34.33 -16.49 19.14
N ALA A 357 -33.73 -15.31 19.29
CA ALA A 357 -32.36 -15.15 19.71
C ALA A 357 -32.21 -15.39 21.23
N SER A 358 -31.59 -16.52 21.59
CA SER A 358 -31.47 -17.00 22.97
C SER A 358 -30.31 -16.39 23.76
N SER A 359 -29.28 -15.86 23.10
CA SER A 359 -28.11 -15.30 23.76
C SER A 359 -27.85 -13.84 23.34
N GLU A 360 -27.30 -13.05 24.26
CA GLU A 360 -26.90 -11.66 24.04
C GLU A 360 -25.92 -11.47 22.85
N PRO A 361 -24.87 -12.30 22.66
CA PRO A 361 -24.00 -12.17 21.49
C PRO A 361 -24.71 -12.51 20.16
N ASP A 362 -25.69 -13.41 20.16
CA ASP A 362 -26.47 -13.72 18.96
C ASP A 362 -27.35 -12.52 18.56
N ARG A 363 -27.96 -11.84 19.53
CA ARG A 363 -28.76 -10.62 19.28
C ARG A 363 -27.91 -9.51 18.70
N VAL A 364 -26.71 -9.28 19.26
CA VAL A 364 -25.76 -8.28 18.74
C VAL A 364 -25.35 -8.62 17.31
N THR A 365 -25.09 -9.89 17.00
CA THR A 365 -24.74 -10.33 15.64
C THR A 365 -25.88 -10.10 14.65
N ILE A 366 -27.11 -10.46 15.02
CA ILE A 366 -28.32 -10.22 14.20
C ILE A 366 -28.48 -8.72 13.92
N ASP A 367 -28.34 -7.89 14.95
CA ASP A 367 -28.51 -6.44 14.87
C ASP A 367 -27.45 -5.81 13.95
N LEU A 368 -26.18 -6.18 14.11
CA LEU A 368 -25.07 -5.68 13.31
C LEU A 368 -25.20 -6.07 11.83
N VAL A 369 -25.47 -7.35 11.55
CA VAL A 369 -25.63 -7.83 10.17
C VAL A 369 -26.86 -7.19 9.52
N SER A 370 -27.94 -6.97 10.26
CA SER A 370 -29.13 -6.28 9.74
C SER A 370 -28.85 -4.83 9.36
N LEU A 371 -28.11 -4.11 10.22
CA LEU A 371 -27.68 -2.73 9.95
C LEU A 371 -26.70 -2.65 8.78
N LEU A 372 -25.79 -3.62 8.67
CA LEU A 372 -24.85 -3.74 7.55
C LEU A 372 -25.60 -3.89 6.22
N PHE A 373 -26.53 -4.84 6.11
CA PHE A 373 -27.29 -5.04 4.87
C PHE A 373 -28.23 -3.88 4.56
N GLU A 374 -28.77 -3.20 5.56
CA GLU A 374 -29.53 -1.95 5.34
C GLU A 374 -28.65 -0.90 4.67
N SER A 375 -27.39 -0.77 5.10
CA SER A 375 -26.40 0.13 4.47
C SER A 375 -26.06 -0.30 3.03
N ILE A 376 -25.79 -1.59 2.81
CA ILE A 376 -25.45 -2.15 1.48
C ILE A 376 -26.56 -1.92 0.46
N VAL A 377 -27.82 -2.15 0.84
CA VAL A 377 -28.98 -1.96 -0.06
C VAL A 377 -29.16 -0.48 -0.45
N HIS A 378 -28.61 0.46 0.33
CA HIS A 378 -28.64 1.90 0.06
C HIS A 378 -27.34 2.46 -0.55
N ASP A 379 -26.33 1.63 -0.83
CA ASP A 379 -25.07 2.09 -1.42
C ASP A 379 -25.29 2.64 -2.84
N GLU A 380 -25.05 3.93 -3.08
CA GLU A 380 -25.26 4.56 -4.39
C GLU A 380 -24.17 4.24 -5.43
N GLN A 381 -23.05 3.62 -5.02
CA GLN A 381 -22.00 3.18 -5.95
C GLN A 381 -22.40 1.92 -6.73
N LEU A 382 -23.42 1.20 -6.26
CA LEU A 382 -23.92 -0.03 -6.86
C LEU A 382 -25.19 0.21 -7.69
N PRO A 383 -25.35 -0.44 -8.86
CA PRO A 383 -26.60 -0.42 -9.62
C PRO A 383 -27.78 -0.99 -8.83
N GLU A 384 -28.99 -0.44 -9.03
CA GLU A 384 -30.19 -0.84 -8.30
C GLU A 384 -30.48 -2.34 -8.34
N GLY A 385 -30.31 -2.98 -9.51
CA GLY A 385 -30.50 -4.42 -9.65
C GLY A 385 -29.55 -5.22 -8.76
N VAL A 386 -28.26 -4.86 -8.74
CA VAL A 386 -27.25 -5.50 -7.90
C VAL A 386 -27.52 -5.28 -6.41
N ARG A 387 -28.02 -4.10 -6.00
CA ARG A 387 -28.40 -3.84 -4.60
C ARG A 387 -29.51 -4.77 -4.13
N GLN A 388 -30.53 -4.97 -4.97
CA GLN A 388 -31.63 -5.89 -4.68
C GLN A 388 -31.16 -7.34 -4.61
N GLN A 389 -30.26 -7.75 -5.49
CA GLN A 389 -29.64 -9.07 -5.48
C GLN A 389 -28.83 -9.31 -4.20
N LEU A 390 -27.96 -8.36 -3.82
CA LEU A 390 -27.18 -8.45 -2.58
C LEU A 390 -28.06 -8.52 -1.33
N GLY A 391 -29.20 -7.83 -1.29
CA GLY A 391 -30.15 -7.93 -0.17
C GLY A 391 -30.62 -9.37 0.11
N ARG A 392 -30.62 -10.25 -0.89
CA ARG A 392 -30.99 -11.68 -0.76
C ARG A 392 -29.97 -12.47 0.06
N LEU A 393 -28.71 -12.02 0.12
CA LEU A 393 -27.66 -12.67 0.92
C LEU A 393 -27.82 -12.48 2.42
N HIS A 394 -28.72 -11.62 2.88
CA HIS A 394 -28.83 -11.29 4.31
C HIS A 394 -28.96 -12.53 5.20
N VAL A 395 -29.87 -13.47 4.88
CA VAL A 395 -30.07 -14.69 5.69
C VAL A 395 -28.83 -15.62 5.66
N PRO A 396 -28.28 -16.01 4.49
CA PRO A 396 -27.03 -16.79 4.45
C PRO A 396 -25.87 -16.12 5.18
N PHE A 397 -25.72 -14.81 5.05
CA PHE A 397 -24.62 -14.06 5.66
C PHE A 397 -24.78 -13.97 7.18
N LEU A 398 -26.01 -13.79 7.67
CA LEU A 398 -26.32 -13.88 9.10
C LEU A 398 -26.02 -15.27 9.65
N ARG A 399 -26.49 -16.34 8.98
CA ARG A 399 -26.15 -17.73 9.37
C ARG A 399 -24.64 -17.95 9.40
N ALA A 400 -23.91 -17.44 8.40
CA ALA A 400 -22.46 -17.51 8.38
C ALA A 400 -21.82 -16.81 9.58
N ALA A 401 -22.28 -15.61 9.95
CA ALA A 401 -21.83 -14.88 11.14
C ALA A 401 -22.08 -15.64 12.45
N MET A 402 -23.20 -16.35 12.52
CA MET A 402 -23.57 -17.14 13.70
C MET A 402 -22.74 -18.42 13.84
N LEU A 403 -22.38 -19.03 12.71
CA LEU A 403 -21.52 -20.22 12.66
C LEU A 403 -20.04 -19.85 12.91
N ASP A 404 -19.58 -18.76 12.29
CA ASP A 404 -18.23 -18.23 12.43
C ASP A 404 -18.23 -16.72 12.72
N PRO A 405 -18.14 -16.31 14.00
CA PRO A 405 -18.08 -14.91 14.39
C PRO A 405 -16.85 -14.15 13.87
N SER A 406 -15.81 -14.84 13.40
CA SER A 406 -14.63 -14.19 12.83
C SER A 406 -14.95 -13.48 11.52
N MET A 407 -16.04 -13.86 10.84
CA MET A 407 -16.50 -13.27 9.57
C MET A 407 -16.64 -11.73 9.62
N LEU A 408 -17.06 -11.17 10.76
CA LEU A 408 -17.22 -9.72 10.91
C LEU A 408 -15.89 -8.95 10.96
N HIS A 409 -14.77 -9.62 11.21
CA HIS A 409 -13.47 -9.02 11.47
C HIS A 409 -12.42 -9.44 10.44
N ASP A 410 -12.52 -10.66 9.91
CA ASP A 410 -11.61 -11.21 8.92
C ASP A 410 -12.02 -10.80 7.50
N ALA A 411 -11.25 -9.89 6.89
CA ALA A 411 -11.43 -9.47 5.50
C ALA A 411 -11.26 -10.63 4.49
N GLN A 412 -10.56 -11.70 4.87
CA GLN A 412 -10.35 -12.88 4.02
C GLN A 412 -11.44 -13.94 4.17
N HIS A 413 -12.45 -13.71 5.02
CA HIS A 413 -13.54 -14.67 5.20
C HIS A 413 -14.31 -14.90 3.88
N PRO A 414 -14.62 -16.15 3.48
CA PRO A 414 -15.24 -16.46 2.17
C PRO A 414 -16.52 -15.69 1.87
N ALA A 415 -17.39 -15.51 2.86
CA ALA A 415 -18.65 -14.76 2.69
C ALA A 415 -18.40 -13.27 2.37
N ARG A 416 -17.42 -12.66 3.06
CA ARG A 416 -17.04 -11.25 2.86
C ARG A 416 -16.36 -11.06 1.51
N ARG A 417 -15.41 -11.95 1.16
CA ARG A 417 -14.77 -11.93 -0.16
C ARG A 417 -15.74 -12.04 -1.33
N LEU A 418 -16.80 -12.85 -1.22
CA LEU A 418 -17.85 -12.92 -2.25
C LEU A 418 -18.63 -11.59 -2.34
N LEU A 419 -19.10 -11.08 -1.20
CA LEU A 419 -19.84 -9.82 -1.13
C LEU A 419 -19.05 -8.66 -1.74
N ASP A 420 -17.80 -8.50 -1.29
CA ASP A 420 -16.90 -7.46 -1.76
C ASP A 420 -16.59 -7.64 -3.25
N ARG A 421 -16.35 -8.88 -3.71
CA ARG A 421 -16.08 -9.12 -5.13
C ARG A 421 -17.26 -8.77 -6.03
N ILE A 422 -18.50 -9.08 -5.62
CA ILE A 422 -19.70 -8.67 -6.38
C ILE A 422 -19.73 -7.14 -6.49
N GLY A 423 -19.45 -6.44 -5.39
CA GLY A 423 -19.38 -4.98 -5.39
C GLY A 423 -18.29 -4.40 -6.27
N THR A 424 -17.07 -4.93 -6.19
CA THR A 424 -15.93 -4.50 -7.01
C THR A 424 -16.23 -4.62 -8.50
N VAL A 425 -16.89 -5.72 -8.92
CA VAL A 425 -17.25 -5.93 -10.33
C VAL A 425 -18.42 -5.04 -10.74
N ALA A 426 -19.40 -4.79 -9.86
CA ALA A 426 -20.57 -3.97 -10.16
C ALA A 426 -20.28 -2.46 -10.14
N THR A 427 -19.28 -2.02 -9.37
CA THR A 427 -18.97 -0.59 -9.19
C THR A 427 -18.53 0.05 -10.51
N GLY A 428 -19.17 1.16 -10.88
CA GLY A 428 -18.89 1.87 -12.13
C GLY A 428 -19.43 1.18 -13.39
N ILE A 429 -20.22 0.10 -13.26
CA ILE A 429 -21.08 -0.41 -14.33
C ILE A 429 -22.42 0.32 -14.24
N THR A 430 -22.95 0.71 -15.40
CA THR A 430 -24.27 1.35 -15.50
C THR A 430 -25.20 0.51 -16.40
N PRO A 431 -26.53 0.59 -16.23
CA PRO A 431 -27.48 -0.24 -16.98
C PRO A 431 -27.45 -0.06 -18.51
N ASP A 432 -26.88 1.03 -19.01
CA ASP A 432 -26.66 1.29 -20.44
C ASP A 432 -25.44 0.55 -21.02
N MET A 433 -24.58 -0.02 -20.18
CA MET A 433 -23.44 -0.82 -20.66
C MET A 433 -23.89 -2.18 -21.17
N ALA A 434 -23.39 -2.60 -22.34
CA ALA A 434 -23.75 -3.88 -22.96
C ALA A 434 -23.44 -5.12 -22.10
N CYS A 435 -22.47 -5.03 -21.18
CA CYS A 435 -22.11 -6.11 -20.28
C CYS A 435 -23.04 -6.24 -19.06
N TYR A 436 -23.86 -5.22 -18.76
CA TYR A 436 -24.67 -5.17 -17.53
C TYR A 436 -25.66 -6.34 -17.42
N PRO A 437 -26.51 -6.65 -18.44
CA PRO A 437 -27.51 -7.71 -18.30
C PRO A 437 -26.89 -9.09 -18.05
N ALA A 438 -25.79 -9.40 -18.74
CA ALA A 438 -25.10 -10.67 -18.57
C ALA A 438 -24.44 -10.78 -17.18
N LEU A 439 -23.90 -9.68 -16.66
CA LEU A 439 -23.35 -9.64 -15.31
C LEU A 439 -24.44 -9.80 -14.25
N GLU A 440 -25.57 -9.12 -14.42
CA GLU A 440 -26.72 -9.20 -13.49
C GLU A 440 -27.26 -10.64 -13.42
N ASP A 441 -27.46 -11.30 -14.57
CA ASP A 441 -27.89 -12.71 -14.62
C ASP A 441 -26.88 -13.67 -13.97
N GLU A 442 -25.56 -13.43 -14.11
CA GLU A 442 -24.54 -14.25 -13.46
C GLU A 442 -24.52 -14.03 -11.94
N ILE A 443 -24.61 -12.78 -11.47
CA ILE A 443 -24.69 -12.49 -10.03
C ILE A 443 -25.90 -13.23 -9.44
N ASP A 444 -27.06 -13.17 -10.08
CA ASP A 444 -28.24 -13.94 -9.64
C ASP A 444 -27.95 -15.45 -9.58
N THR A 445 -27.29 -16.01 -10.59
CA THR A 445 -26.93 -17.44 -10.64
C THR A 445 -25.98 -17.84 -9.50
N VAL A 446 -25.00 -16.99 -9.20
CA VAL A 446 -24.05 -17.20 -8.10
C VAL A 446 -24.78 -17.15 -6.76
N LEU A 447 -25.64 -16.15 -6.56
CA LEU A 447 -26.39 -15.97 -5.32
C LEU A 447 -27.43 -17.08 -5.10
N ASP A 448 -28.16 -17.50 -6.14
CA ASP A 448 -29.04 -18.66 -6.10
C ASP A 448 -28.28 -19.92 -5.68
N GLY A 449 -27.09 -20.10 -6.25
CA GLY A 449 -26.21 -21.20 -5.90
C GLY A 449 -25.76 -21.19 -4.43
N VAL A 450 -25.61 -20.02 -3.80
CA VAL A 450 -25.31 -19.89 -2.36
C VAL A 450 -26.58 -20.16 -1.54
N LEU A 451 -27.69 -19.54 -1.89
CA LEU A 451 -28.98 -19.70 -1.20
C LEU A 451 -29.44 -21.15 -1.16
N GLU A 452 -29.23 -21.91 -2.23
CA GLU A 452 -29.68 -23.31 -2.32
C GLU A 452 -28.72 -24.30 -1.65
N ARG A 453 -27.41 -24.05 -1.66
CA ARG A 453 -26.38 -25.01 -1.20
C ARG A 453 -25.80 -24.72 0.18
N PHE A 454 -25.83 -23.46 0.64
CA PHE A 454 -25.21 -23.10 1.90
C PHE A 454 -26.01 -23.66 3.08
N ASP A 455 -25.35 -24.45 3.92
CA ASP A 455 -25.89 -24.92 5.20
C ASP A 455 -24.94 -24.60 6.34
N THR A 456 -23.78 -25.25 6.36
CA THR A 456 -22.69 -24.99 7.31
C THR A 456 -21.33 -24.79 6.63
N ASP A 457 -21.21 -25.17 5.36
CA ASP A 457 -19.95 -25.16 4.63
C ASP A 457 -19.68 -23.80 3.96
N MET A 458 -18.73 -23.06 4.53
CA MET A 458 -18.29 -21.75 4.05
C MET A 458 -17.65 -21.80 2.66
N THR A 459 -17.20 -22.97 2.19
CA THR A 459 -16.65 -23.12 0.83
C THR A 459 -17.68 -22.79 -0.24
N THR A 460 -18.99 -22.89 0.06
CA THR A 460 -20.07 -22.49 -0.84
C THR A 460 -19.92 -21.04 -1.32
N PHE A 461 -19.48 -20.12 -0.44
CA PHE A 461 -19.22 -18.73 -0.80
C PHE A 461 -17.96 -18.59 -1.66
N ALA A 462 -16.88 -19.30 -1.31
CA ALA A 462 -15.64 -19.31 -2.09
C ALA A 462 -15.87 -19.89 -3.51
N ASP A 463 -16.71 -20.90 -3.65
CA ASP A 463 -17.15 -21.47 -4.91
C ASP A 463 -17.94 -20.45 -5.74
N GLY A 464 -18.84 -19.71 -5.08
CA GLY A 464 -19.56 -18.61 -5.72
C GLY A 464 -18.62 -17.54 -6.26
N GLN A 465 -17.62 -17.15 -5.47
CA GLN A 465 -16.61 -16.17 -5.89
C GLN A 465 -15.79 -16.68 -7.07
N ARG A 466 -15.32 -17.94 -7.03
CA ARG A 466 -14.57 -18.54 -8.14
C ARG A 466 -15.38 -18.58 -9.43
N LYS A 467 -16.68 -18.89 -9.35
CA LYS A 467 -17.58 -18.86 -10.52
C LYS A 467 -17.72 -17.45 -11.09
N LEU A 468 -17.94 -16.46 -10.23
CA LEU A 468 -18.01 -15.05 -10.64
C LEU A 468 -16.71 -14.60 -11.32
N ASP A 469 -15.56 -14.93 -10.75
CA ASP A 469 -14.25 -14.57 -11.29
C ASP A 469 -14.01 -15.22 -12.66
N GLN A 470 -14.37 -16.50 -12.80
CA GLN A 470 -14.30 -17.22 -14.08
C GLN A 470 -15.22 -16.57 -15.12
N PHE A 471 -16.44 -16.22 -14.74
CA PHE A 471 -17.39 -15.56 -15.63
C PHE A 471 -16.86 -14.19 -16.07
N VAL A 472 -16.39 -13.35 -15.14
CA VAL A 472 -15.85 -12.01 -15.46
C VAL A 472 -14.67 -12.10 -16.41
N SER A 473 -13.75 -13.05 -16.18
CA SER A 473 -12.60 -13.29 -17.07
C SER A 473 -13.01 -13.71 -18.48
N THR A 474 -14.21 -14.28 -18.64
CA THR A 474 -14.77 -14.69 -19.93
C THR A 474 -15.63 -13.58 -20.56
N LEU A 475 -16.41 -12.86 -19.75
CA LEU A 475 -17.36 -11.84 -20.19
C LEU A 475 -16.65 -10.62 -20.78
N LEU A 476 -15.63 -10.10 -20.09
CA LEU A 476 -14.96 -8.85 -20.49
C LEU A 476 -14.27 -8.98 -21.86
N PRO A 477 -13.52 -10.07 -22.17
CA PRO A 477 -12.92 -10.26 -23.49
C PRO A 477 -13.92 -10.63 -24.60
N ARG A 478 -15.11 -11.14 -24.26
CA ARG A 478 -16.07 -11.68 -25.25
C ARG A 478 -16.56 -10.63 -26.25
N GLY A 479 -16.63 -9.37 -25.83
CA GLY A 479 -17.07 -8.25 -26.65
C GLY A 479 -15.98 -7.68 -27.58
N ASP A 480 -14.70 -8.06 -27.40
CA ASP A 480 -13.58 -7.45 -28.09
C ASP A 480 -12.51 -8.50 -28.47
N VAL A 481 -12.49 -8.87 -29.75
CA VAL A 481 -11.51 -9.82 -30.31
C VAL A 481 -10.09 -9.27 -30.21
N GLY A 482 -9.90 -7.95 -30.30
CA GLY A 482 -8.59 -7.30 -30.12
C GLY A 482 -8.08 -7.48 -28.70
N LEU A 483 -8.95 -7.27 -27.72
CA LEU A 483 -8.66 -7.48 -26.30
C LEU A 483 -8.29 -8.95 -26.01
N ALA A 484 -9.07 -9.92 -26.52
CA ALA A 484 -8.77 -11.34 -26.35
C ALA A 484 -7.41 -11.75 -26.93
N ARG A 485 -7.07 -11.24 -28.12
CA ARG A 485 -5.75 -11.44 -28.74
C ARG A 485 -4.62 -10.81 -27.94
N CYS A 486 -4.86 -9.62 -27.36
CA CYS A 486 -3.91 -8.93 -26.50
C CYS A 486 -3.64 -9.74 -25.23
N ILE A 487 -4.68 -10.23 -24.55
CA ILE A 487 -4.54 -11.08 -23.35
C ILE A 487 -3.67 -12.31 -23.64
N ALA A 488 -3.94 -13.02 -24.75
CA ALA A 488 -3.16 -14.18 -25.15
C ALA A 488 -1.68 -13.81 -25.43
N ALA A 489 -1.43 -12.70 -26.15
CA ALA A 489 -0.07 -12.24 -26.42
C ALA A 489 0.71 -11.90 -25.15
N LEU A 490 0.09 -11.17 -24.22
CA LEU A 490 0.70 -10.79 -22.95
C LEU A 490 0.98 -12.01 -22.05
N GLY A 491 0.06 -12.98 -22.03
CA GLY A 491 0.26 -14.26 -21.33
C GLY A 491 1.45 -15.06 -21.86
N ASP A 492 1.62 -15.12 -23.19
CA ASP A 492 2.76 -15.79 -23.83
C ASP A 492 4.09 -15.10 -23.51
N VAL A 493 4.09 -13.76 -23.45
CA VAL A 493 5.25 -12.95 -23.04
C VAL A 493 5.60 -13.21 -21.58
N GLU A 494 4.62 -13.18 -20.68
CA GLU A 494 4.83 -13.45 -19.25
C GLU A 494 5.37 -14.87 -19.03
N ALA A 495 4.76 -15.88 -19.66
CA ALA A 495 5.22 -17.26 -19.56
C ALA A 495 6.66 -17.44 -20.07
N SER A 496 7.01 -16.77 -21.16
CA SER A 496 8.36 -16.82 -21.73
C SER A 496 9.38 -16.04 -20.88
N SER A 497 8.98 -14.95 -20.23
CA SER A 497 9.81 -14.24 -19.27
C SER A 497 10.04 -15.04 -18.01
N ALA A 498 9.01 -15.70 -17.48
CA ALA A 498 9.11 -16.56 -16.30
C ALA A 498 10.09 -17.72 -16.54
N ARG A 499 9.92 -18.46 -17.64
CA ARG A 499 10.88 -19.52 -18.02
C ARG A 499 12.32 -19.02 -18.10
N ARG A 500 12.54 -17.82 -18.66
CA ARG A 500 13.88 -17.22 -18.76
C ARG A 500 14.44 -16.85 -17.39
N SER A 501 13.62 -16.26 -16.52
CA SER A 501 14.01 -15.89 -15.16
C SER A 501 14.42 -17.12 -14.36
N ASP A 502 13.57 -18.16 -14.37
CA ASP A 502 13.83 -19.40 -13.64
C ASP A 502 15.09 -20.10 -14.19
N ALA A 503 15.23 -20.18 -15.51
CA ALA A 503 16.45 -20.72 -16.13
C ALA A 503 17.70 -19.93 -15.74
N ALA A 504 17.63 -18.60 -15.68
CA ALA A 504 18.76 -17.77 -15.26
C ALA A 504 19.12 -18.01 -13.77
N THR A 505 18.13 -18.14 -12.90
CA THR A 505 18.33 -18.46 -11.48
C THR A 505 18.93 -19.86 -11.29
N ASP A 506 18.39 -20.87 -11.97
CA ASP A 506 18.89 -22.24 -11.92
C ASP A 506 20.33 -22.35 -12.47
N LEU A 507 20.62 -21.63 -13.56
CA LEU A 507 21.99 -21.54 -14.10
C LEU A 507 22.94 -20.82 -13.16
N GLY A 508 22.50 -19.73 -12.50
CA GLY A 508 23.27 -19.05 -11.47
C GLY A 508 23.67 -20.01 -10.36
N ALA A 509 22.72 -20.75 -9.80
CA ALA A 509 22.96 -21.75 -8.76
C ALA A 509 23.91 -22.89 -9.23
N LEU A 510 23.87 -23.26 -10.51
CA LEU A 510 24.82 -24.22 -11.09
C LEU A 510 26.23 -23.64 -11.29
N LEU A 511 26.35 -22.33 -11.54
CA LEU A 511 27.63 -21.65 -11.75
C LEU A 511 28.33 -21.23 -10.45
N ASP A 512 27.56 -20.88 -9.42
CA ASP A 512 28.06 -20.51 -8.08
C ASP A 512 29.16 -21.44 -7.52
N PRO A 513 29.01 -22.79 -7.52
CA PRO A 513 30.03 -23.68 -6.99
C PRO A 513 31.31 -23.78 -7.84
N LEU A 514 31.29 -23.25 -9.07
CA LEU A 514 32.38 -23.36 -10.06
C LEU A 514 33.30 -22.12 -10.06
N ASP A 515 32.94 -21.04 -9.37
CA ASP A 515 33.74 -19.80 -9.28
C ASP A 515 34.19 -19.29 -10.66
N VAL A 516 33.22 -19.13 -11.56
CA VAL A 516 33.44 -18.73 -12.96
C VAL A 516 33.68 -17.23 -13.10
N ASP A 517 34.44 -16.84 -14.14
CA ASP A 517 34.63 -15.42 -14.49
C ASP A 517 33.26 -14.72 -14.65
N PRO A 518 33.03 -13.55 -14.02
CA PRO A 518 31.76 -12.85 -14.08
C PRO A 518 31.28 -12.56 -15.51
N ARG A 519 32.19 -12.39 -16.48
CA ARG A 519 31.83 -12.19 -17.89
C ARG A 519 31.16 -13.42 -18.50
N ILE A 520 31.61 -14.61 -18.12
CA ILE A 520 31.00 -15.89 -18.53
C ILE A 520 29.69 -16.10 -17.78
N GLY A 521 29.69 -15.84 -16.47
CA GLY A 521 28.48 -15.91 -15.64
C GLY A 521 27.34 -15.08 -16.23
N ASN A 522 27.59 -13.79 -16.44
CA ASN A 522 26.60 -12.85 -17.01
C ASN A 522 26.15 -13.27 -18.42
N PHE A 523 27.06 -13.75 -19.27
CA PHE A 523 26.68 -14.25 -20.60
C PHE A 523 25.71 -15.44 -20.50
N VAL A 524 25.99 -16.39 -19.61
CA VAL A 524 25.17 -17.59 -19.43
C VAL A 524 23.79 -17.23 -18.86
N THR A 525 23.74 -16.40 -17.81
CA THR A 525 22.49 -16.02 -17.15
C THR A 525 21.64 -15.06 -17.97
N ASP A 526 22.23 -14.10 -18.67
CA ASP A 526 21.47 -13.02 -19.32
C ASP A 526 21.10 -13.33 -20.78
N MET A 527 21.98 -14.06 -21.48
CA MET A 527 21.86 -14.34 -22.91
C MET A 527 21.57 -15.81 -23.18
N TRP A 528 22.37 -16.73 -22.64
CA TRP A 528 22.23 -18.15 -22.98
C TRP A 528 21.01 -18.81 -22.32
N SER A 529 20.58 -18.34 -21.16
CA SER A 529 19.29 -18.71 -20.53
C SER A 529 18.12 -18.58 -21.52
N ARG A 530 18.14 -17.54 -22.36
CA ARG A 530 17.12 -17.29 -23.38
C ARG A 530 17.15 -18.31 -24.52
N VAL A 531 18.34 -18.76 -24.90
CA VAL A 531 18.54 -19.78 -25.94
C VAL A 531 18.03 -21.13 -25.45
N LEU A 532 18.31 -21.48 -24.18
CA LEU A 532 17.90 -22.75 -23.59
C LEU A 532 16.38 -22.91 -23.56
N VAL A 533 15.66 -21.87 -23.16
CA VAL A 533 14.19 -21.91 -23.08
C VAL A 533 13.48 -21.51 -24.38
N HIS A 534 14.22 -21.26 -25.46
CA HIS A 534 13.64 -20.95 -26.76
C HIS A 534 12.96 -22.19 -27.37
N PRO A 535 11.72 -22.08 -27.89
CA PRO A 535 11.06 -23.20 -28.56
C PRO A 535 11.90 -23.73 -29.72
N GLY A 536 12.24 -25.02 -29.70
CA GLY A 536 13.07 -25.66 -30.73
C GLY A 536 14.58 -25.64 -30.46
N SER A 537 15.01 -25.23 -29.26
CA SER A 537 16.38 -25.45 -28.81
C SER A 537 16.68 -26.95 -28.66
N ASP A 538 17.88 -27.36 -29.09
CA ASP A 538 18.38 -28.71 -28.82
C ASP A 538 19.02 -28.71 -27.43
N ALA A 539 18.29 -29.17 -26.42
CA ALA A 539 18.69 -29.12 -25.01
C ALA A 539 20.06 -29.82 -24.76
N PRO A 540 20.31 -31.05 -25.23
CA PRO A 540 21.63 -31.69 -25.13
C PRO A 540 22.78 -30.87 -25.73
N SER A 541 22.59 -30.32 -26.94
CA SER A 541 23.62 -29.51 -27.61
C SER A 541 23.87 -28.19 -26.86
N SER A 542 22.81 -27.58 -26.33
CA SER A 542 22.88 -26.31 -25.60
C SER A 542 23.50 -26.47 -24.20
N GLN A 543 23.26 -27.59 -23.52
CA GLN A 543 23.93 -27.96 -22.26
C GLN A 543 25.40 -28.31 -22.48
N ALA A 544 25.73 -29.06 -23.54
CA ALA A 544 27.11 -29.36 -23.89
C ALA A 544 27.91 -28.08 -24.21
N MET A 545 27.27 -27.07 -24.80
CA MET A 545 27.86 -25.76 -25.02
C MET A 545 28.26 -25.08 -23.69
N LEU A 546 27.41 -25.13 -22.66
CA LEU A 546 27.72 -24.57 -21.34
C LEU A 546 28.98 -25.20 -20.72
N ALA A 547 29.06 -26.54 -20.75
CA ALA A 547 30.21 -27.26 -20.23
C ALA A 547 31.51 -26.86 -20.95
N GLU A 548 31.46 -26.76 -22.28
CA GLU A 548 32.62 -26.41 -23.10
C GLU A 548 33.02 -24.92 -22.94
N LEU A 549 32.04 -24.03 -22.78
CA LEU A 549 32.27 -22.61 -22.51
C LEU A 549 32.95 -22.40 -21.15
N VAL A 550 32.39 -23.00 -20.08
CA VAL A 550 32.96 -22.91 -18.73
C VAL A 550 34.36 -23.52 -18.70
N TRP A 551 34.55 -24.70 -19.31
CA TRP A 551 35.88 -25.30 -19.39
C TRP A 551 36.88 -24.40 -20.11
N SER A 552 36.49 -23.77 -21.23
CA SER A 552 37.38 -22.88 -22.00
C SER A 552 37.72 -21.56 -21.30
N ALA A 553 37.03 -21.23 -20.21
CA ALA A 553 37.30 -20.06 -19.37
C ALA A 553 38.13 -20.38 -18.11
N GLN A 554 38.37 -21.65 -17.80
CA GLN A 554 39.25 -22.08 -16.70
C GLN A 554 40.73 -21.93 -17.08
N GLU A 555 41.61 -21.75 -16.09
CA GLU A 555 43.06 -21.71 -16.28
C GLU A 555 43.57 -23.00 -16.96
N LYS A 556 44.55 -22.86 -17.87
CA LYS A 556 45.15 -23.97 -18.62
C LYS A 556 46.62 -24.14 -18.27
N SER A 557 46.90 -25.07 -17.37
CA SER A 557 48.24 -25.32 -16.81
C SER A 557 49.16 -26.01 -17.82
N THR A 558 48.61 -26.83 -18.72
CA THR A 558 49.41 -27.63 -19.68
C THR A 558 49.40 -27.05 -21.10
N VAL A 559 50.34 -27.48 -21.94
CA VAL A 559 50.41 -27.07 -23.35
C VAL A 559 49.33 -27.82 -24.16
N GLU A 560 49.03 -29.05 -23.77
CA GLU A 560 48.02 -29.92 -24.34
C GLU A 560 46.60 -29.35 -24.14
N GLU A 561 46.26 -28.89 -22.94
CA GLU A 561 44.99 -28.24 -22.65
C GLU A 561 44.82 -26.93 -23.45
N ARG A 562 45.90 -26.15 -23.62
CA ARG A 562 45.89 -24.95 -24.47
C ARG A 562 45.65 -25.30 -25.94
N ALA A 563 46.30 -26.34 -26.45
CA ALA A 563 46.07 -26.81 -27.81
C ALA A 563 44.63 -27.34 -28.02
N GLN A 564 44.08 -28.05 -27.03
CA GLN A 564 42.70 -28.52 -27.04
C GLN A 564 41.71 -27.35 -27.04
N MET A 565 41.93 -26.32 -26.22
CA MET A 565 41.10 -25.12 -26.20
C MET A 565 41.07 -24.41 -27.56
N VAL A 566 42.23 -24.14 -28.15
CA VAL A 566 42.33 -23.46 -29.46
C VAL A 566 41.60 -24.25 -30.56
N ARG A 567 41.61 -25.58 -30.49
CA ARG A 567 40.89 -26.45 -31.43
C ARG A 567 39.37 -26.39 -31.29
N MET A 568 38.84 -26.14 -30.09
CA MET A 568 37.39 -26.14 -29.80
C MET A 568 36.72 -24.77 -30.00
N LEU A 569 37.48 -23.66 -29.91
CA LEU A 569 36.94 -22.31 -30.04
C LEU A 569 36.14 -22.07 -31.33
N PRO A 570 36.58 -22.49 -32.54
CA PRO A 570 35.82 -22.23 -33.77
C PRO A 570 34.41 -22.83 -33.76
N SER A 571 34.25 -24.06 -33.27
CA SER A 571 32.95 -24.72 -33.15
C SER A 571 32.09 -24.15 -32.02
N LEU A 572 32.71 -23.68 -30.93
CA LEU A 572 32.01 -23.00 -29.84
C LEU A 572 31.43 -21.66 -30.33
N VAL A 573 32.24 -20.82 -30.96
CA VAL A 573 31.82 -19.52 -31.53
C VAL A 573 30.71 -19.70 -32.56
N LYS A 574 30.79 -20.74 -33.40
CA LYS A 574 29.74 -21.06 -34.37
C LYS A 574 28.40 -21.37 -33.68
N ARG A 575 28.38 -22.28 -32.69
CA ARG A 575 27.16 -22.63 -31.94
C ARG A 575 26.59 -21.46 -31.15
N VAL A 576 27.46 -20.64 -30.54
CA VAL A 576 27.03 -19.42 -29.86
C VAL A 576 26.33 -18.47 -30.84
N ARG A 577 26.91 -18.23 -32.02
CA ARG A 577 26.27 -17.41 -33.06
C ARG A 577 24.92 -17.97 -33.51
N GLU A 578 24.85 -19.29 -33.74
CA GLU A 578 23.60 -19.97 -34.12
C GLU A 578 22.53 -19.83 -33.03
N GLY A 579 22.89 -20.03 -31.76
CA GLY A 579 21.98 -19.87 -30.62
C GLY A 579 21.49 -18.43 -30.44
N LEU A 580 22.39 -17.44 -30.52
CA LEU A 580 22.03 -16.02 -30.42
C LEU A 580 21.16 -15.57 -31.62
N ALA A 581 21.39 -16.12 -32.81
CA ALA A 581 20.56 -15.86 -33.98
C ALA A 581 19.16 -16.48 -33.84
N ALA A 582 19.05 -17.68 -33.25
CA ALA A 582 17.76 -18.35 -33.02
C ALA A 582 16.81 -17.52 -32.13
N ILE A 583 17.36 -16.79 -31.15
CA ILE A 583 16.57 -15.90 -30.29
C ILE A 583 16.38 -14.47 -30.85
N GLY A 584 16.80 -14.22 -32.09
CA GLY A 584 16.59 -12.95 -32.78
C GLY A 584 17.37 -11.77 -32.20
N LEU A 585 18.50 -12.01 -31.52
CA LEU A 585 19.36 -10.93 -31.04
C LEU A 585 20.00 -10.18 -32.23
N GLY A 586 20.02 -8.85 -32.14
CA GLY A 586 20.64 -8.00 -33.15
C GLY A 586 22.15 -8.26 -33.28
N GLU A 587 22.66 -8.16 -34.51
CA GLU A 587 24.06 -8.47 -34.85
C GLU A 587 25.08 -7.66 -34.03
N THR A 588 24.73 -6.43 -33.66
CA THR A 588 25.55 -5.55 -32.80
C THR A 588 25.69 -6.11 -31.38
N VAL A 589 24.59 -6.57 -30.78
CA VAL A 589 24.58 -7.14 -29.42
C VAL A 589 25.28 -8.49 -29.41
N SER A 590 25.02 -9.33 -30.41
CA SER A 590 25.72 -10.62 -30.56
C SER A 590 27.23 -10.45 -30.73
N LYS A 591 27.68 -9.45 -31.48
CA LYS A 591 29.10 -9.14 -31.63
C LYS A 591 29.72 -8.68 -30.33
N ALA A 592 29.09 -7.73 -29.62
CA ALA A 592 29.59 -7.23 -28.34
C ALA A 592 29.73 -8.36 -27.30
N ALA A 593 28.76 -9.28 -27.23
CA ALA A 593 28.83 -10.44 -26.35
C ALA A 593 29.98 -11.38 -26.72
N LEU A 594 30.17 -11.67 -28.01
CA LEU A 594 31.30 -12.49 -28.48
C LEU A 594 32.65 -11.83 -28.18
N ASP A 595 32.77 -10.51 -28.33
CA ASP A 595 34.01 -9.78 -28.05
C ASP A 595 34.38 -9.88 -26.54
N GLN A 596 33.39 -9.87 -25.63
CA GLN A 596 33.62 -10.12 -24.20
C GLN A 596 34.13 -11.54 -23.92
N LEU A 597 33.56 -12.56 -24.58
CA LEU A 597 34.03 -13.95 -24.44
C LEU A 597 35.45 -14.12 -24.99
N VAL A 598 35.77 -13.47 -26.11
CA VAL A 598 37.12 -13.47 -26.69
C VAL A 598 38.13 -12.85 -25.71
N MET A 599 37.77 -11.75 -25.02
CA MET A 599 38.63 -11.17 -23.99
C MET A 599 38.94 -12.16 -22.86
N VAL A 600 37.94 -12.90 -22.37
CA VAL A 600 38.14 -13.95 -21.35
C VAL A 600 39.16 -14.97 -21.86
N HIS A 601 38.99 -15.50 -23.07
CA HIS A 601 39.90 -16.50 -23.63
C HIS A 601 41.33 -15.96 -23.90
N MET A 602 41.47 -14.66 -24.20
CA MET A 602 42.79 -14.02 -24.30
C MET A 602 43.47 -13.90 -22.94
N ASP A 603 42.71 -13.62 -21.88
CA ASP A 603 43.22 -13.58 -20.50
C ASP A 603 43.68 -14.97 -20.03
N VAL A 604 42.92 -16.03 -20.37
CA VAL A 604 43.29 -17.45 -20.14
C VAL A 604 44.62 -17.78 -20.83
N LEU A 605 44.73 -17.48 -22.14
CA LEU A 605 45.93 -17.76 -22.94
C LEU A 605 47.15 -16.94 -22.48
N GLY A 606 46.92 -15.74 -21.98
CA GLY A 606 47.93 -14.84 -21.42
C GLY A 606 48.35 -15.17 -19.99
N ASN A 607 47.74 -16.19 -19.37
CA ASN A 607 47.97 -16.58 -17.96
C ASN A 607 47.70 -15.44 -16.96
N ARG A 608 46.69 -14.60 -17.26
CA ARG A 608 46.35 -13.38 -16.49
C ARG A 608 45.14 -13.56 -15.55
N GLN A 609 44.53 -14.73 -15.54
CA GLN A 609 43.38 -15.01 -14.66
C GLN A 609 43.83 -15.44 -13.26
N PRO A 610 43.04 -15.13 -12.22
CA PRO A 610 43.20 -15.76 -10.92
C PRO A 610 42.92 -17.28 -11.04
N ALA A 611 43.71 -18.09 -10.35
CA ALA A 611 43.52 -19.54 -10.33
C ALA A 611 42.12 -19.87 -9.79
N SER A 612 41.29 -20.56 -10.59
CA SER A 612 39.97 -21.03 -10.15
C SER A 612 40.15 -22.08 -9.05
N ALA A 613 39.41 -21.93 -7.95
CA ALA A 613 39.55 -22.77 -6.76
C ALA A 613 39.18 -24.26 -6.98
N LYS A 614 38.47 -24.60 -8.07
CA LYS A 614 38.11 -25.98 -8.46
C LYS A 614 38.10 -26.15 -9.99
N ALA A 615 39.27 -26.40 -10.58
CA ALA A 615 39.33 -26.87 -11.97
C ALA A 615 38.63 -28.23 -12.11
N MET A 616 37.67 -28.33 -13.02
CA MET A 616 36.91 -29.56 -13.31
C MET A 616 37.19 -30.01 -14.74
N ASP A 617 37.26 -31.33 -14.95
CA ASP A 617 37.39 -31.87 -16.30
C ASP A 617 36.08 -31.71 -17.10
N LEU A 618 36.18 -31.70 -18.42
CA LEU A 618 35.07 -31.44 -19.34
C LEU A 618 33.92 -32.44 -19.16
N ASP A 619 34.22 -33.71 -18.90
CA ASP A 619 33.18 -34.73 -18.68
C ASP A 619 32.43 -34.54 -17.35
N GLN A 620 33.12 -34.02 -16.32
CA GLN A 620 32.47 -33.67 -15.05
C GLN A 620 31.55 -32.44 -15.23
N LEU A 621 31.98 -31.45 -16.02
CA LEU A 621 31.16 -30.28 -16.36
C LEU A 621 29.95 -30.69 -17.21
N ARG A 622 30.11 -31.62 -18.15
CA ARG A 622 28.98 -32.17 -18.93
C ARG A 622 27.96 -32.84 -18.03
N ALA A 623 28.41 -33.66 -17.07
CA ALA A 623 27.52 -34.28 -16.09
C ALA A 623 26.83 -33.23 -15.18
N HIS A 624 27.56 -32.17 -14.78
CA HIS A 624 27.05 -31.08 -13.96
C HIS A 624 25.92 -30.31 -14.66
N PHE A 625 26.10 -29.94 -15.94
CA PHE A 625 25.07 -29.23 -16.71
C PHE A 625 23.98 -30.14 -17.28
N ALA A 626 24.20 -31.46 -17.35
CA ALA A 626 23.16 -32.40 -17.76
C ALA A 626 21.99 -32.48 -16.76
N ALA A 627 22.21 -32.07 -15.51
CA ALA A 627 21.17 -31.99 -14.48
C ALA A 627 20.22 -30.79 -14.67
N PHE A 628 20.54 -29.84 -15.56
CA PHE A 628 19.70 -28.69 -15.84
C PHE A 628 18.43 -29.11 -16.62
N ASP A 629 17.27 -29.01 -15.99
CA ASP A 629 15.98 -29.20 -16.67
C ASP A 629 15.43 -27.86 -17.16
N GLY A 630 15.73 -27.52 -18.42
CA GLY A 630 15.21 -26.31 -19.07
C GLY A 630 13.70 -26.34 -19.35
N ALA A 631 13.02 -27.47 -19.11
CA ALA A 631 11.59 -27.64 -19.30
C ALA A 631 10.78 -27.54 -18.00
N ARG A 632 11.42 -27.15 -16.87
CA ARG A 632 10.73 -27.00 -15.59
C ARG A 632 9.54 -26.03 -15.71
N GLU A 633 8.44 -26.39 -15.06
CA GLU A 633 7.30 -25.48 -14.94
C GLU A 633 7.75 -24.22 -14.20
N ALA A 634 7.54 -23.07 -14.84
CA ALA A 634 7.99 -21.82 -14.29
C ALA A 634 7.25 -21.48 -12.97
N GLY A 635 7.91 -20.79 -12.03
CA GLY A 635 7.36 -20.41 -10.72
C GLY A 635 6.11 -19.51 -10.83
N GLN A 636 5.27 -19.40 -9.81
CA GLN A 636 4.00 -18.64 -9.91
C GLN A 636 4.14 -17.12 -9.69
N ASP A 637 5.34 -16.66 -9.34
CA ASP A 637 5.59 -15.27 -8.95
C ASP A 637 5.62 -14.30 -10.14
N ALA A 638 5.33 -13.03 -9.86
CA ALA A 638 5.39 -11.96 -10.84
C ALA A 638 6.81 -11.77 -11.39
N VAL A 639 6.93 -11.50 -12.68
CA VAL A 639 8.21 -11.41 -13.39
C VAL A 639 8.40 -10.03 -13.98
N SER A 640 9.63 -9.52 -13.95
CA SER A 640 9.97 -8.27 -14.62
C SER A 640 9.96 -8.43 -16.14
N ILE A 641 9.22 -7.56 -16.83
CA ILE A 641 9.06 -7.59 -18.28
C ILE A 641 9.37 -6.19 -18.84
N GLY A 642 10.36 -6.13 -19.74
CA GLY A 642 10.79 -4.87 -20.34
C GLY A 642 9.88 -4.37 -21.47
N HIS A 643 9.88 -3.06 -21.69
CA HIS A 643 9.10 -2.39 -22.74
C HIS A 643 9.27 -3.00 -24.13
N ALA A 644 10.52 -3.08 -24.60
CA ALA A 644 10.85 -3.59 -25.94
C ALA A 644 10.37 -5.04 -26.16
N GLN A 645 10.28 -5.83 -25.10
CA GLN A 645 9.79 -7.20 -25.19
C GLN A 645 8.26 -7.24 -25.42
N LEU A 646 7.51 -6.41 -24.70
CA LEU A 646 6.07 -6.29 -24.86
C LEU A 646 5.73 -5.71 -26.24
N GLU A 647 6.43 -4.65 -26.64
CA GLU A 647 6.26 -3.99 -27.94
C GLU A 647 6.48 -4.98 -29.09
N ALA A 648 7.64 -5.67 -29.10
CA ALA A 648 7.95 -6.65 -30.14
C ALA A 648 6.92 -7.78 -30.23
N ALA A 649 6.43 -8.28 -29.10
CA ALA A 649 5.44 -9.37 -29.08
C ALA A 649 4.07 -8.95 -29.62
N LEU A 650 3.65 -7.72 -29.32
CA LEU A 650 2.40 -7.15 -29.83
C LEU A 650 2.51 -6.83 -31.33
N GLU A 651 3.64 -6.25 -31.76
CA GLU A 651 3.92 -5.94 -33.17
C GLU A 651 3.93 -7.21 -34.05
N GLN A 652 4.57 -8.28 -33.59
CA GLN A 652 4.59 -9.57 -34.30
C GLN A 652 3.19 -10.13 -34.57
N ARG A 653 2.23 -9.80 -33.71
CA ARG A 653 0.82 -10.20 -33.85
C ARG A 653 -0.05 -9.12 -34.48
N GLY A 654 0.51 -7.97 -34.84
CA GLY A 654 -0.24 -6.83 -35.37
C GLY A 654 -1.30 -6.30 -34.39
N ILE A 655 -1.00 -6.34 -33.09
CA ILE A 655 -1.88 -5.86 -32.02
C ILE A 655 -1.42 -4.45 -31.64
N ARG A 656 -2.35 -3.49 -31.58
CA ARG A 656 -2.07 -2.15 -31.05
C ARG A 656 -2.52 -2.10 -29.59
N ALA A 657 -1.61 -1.76 -28.69
CA ALA A 657 -1.89 -1.49 -27.29
C ALA A 657 -0.99 -0.35 -26.80
N GLU A 658 -1.47 0.44 -25.85
CA GLU A 658 -0.65 1.44 -25.15
C GLU A 658 0.13 0.72 -24.04
N LEU A 659 1.44 0.94 -23.95
CA LEU A 659 2.32 0.25 -23.02
C LEU A 659 2.86 1.19 -21.95
N TYR A 660 2.60 0.85 -20.69
CA TYR A 660 3.08 1.55 -19.50
C TYR A 660 3.99 0.60 -18.74
N THR A 661 5.29 0.84 -18.83
CA THR A 661 6.31 -0.06 -18.26
C THR A 661 7.30 0.65 -17.34
N ASP A 662 7.21 1.98 -17.24
CA ASP A 662 8.05 2.77 -16.34
C ASP A 662 7.44 2.76 -14.95
N GLY A 663 8.06 1.99 -14.05
CA GLY A 663 7.67 1.90 -12.64
C GLY A 663 8.35 2.93 -11.74
N GLY A 664 9.28 3.74 -12.26
CA GLY A 664 10.15 4.55 -11.41
C GLY A 664 10.77 3.74 -10.25
N LYS A 665 11.19 4.41 -9.18
CA LYS A 665 11.37 3.76 -7.88
C LYS A 665 10.08 3.97 -7.10
N SER A 666 9.26 2.94 -6.95
CA SER A 666 8.13 2.98 -6.00
C SER A 666 8.68 3.36 -4.63
N ALA A 667 8.19 4.45 -4.07
CA ALA A 667 8.50 4.86 -2.69
C ALA A 667 7.38 4.43 -1.71
N ALA A 668 6.41 3.65 -2.20
CA ALA A 668 5.29 3.16 -1.41
C ALA A 668 5.77 2.12 -0.39
N ARG A 669 5.05 1.99 0.72
CA ARG A 669 5.33 0.92 1.69
C ARG A 669 4.81 -0.40 1.13
N ALA A 670 5.43 -1.51 1.53
CA ALA A 670 5.01 -2.85 1.10
C ALA A 670 3.52 -3.13 1.42
N ASP A 671 3.02 -2.60 2.54
CA ASP A 671 1.59 -2.74 2.91
C ASP A 671 0.67 -2.02 1.93
N ASP A 672 1.02 -0.79 1.51
CA ASP A 672 0.24 0.00 0.56
C ASP A 672 0.21 -0.70 -0.83
N GLU A 673 1.35 -1.25 -1.26
CA GLU A 673 1.45 -2.00 -2.51
C GLU A 673 0.56 -3.24 -2.50
N GLN A 674 0.55 -3.97 -1.37
CA GLN A 674 -0.28 -5.16 -1.21
C GLN A 674 -1.77 -4.83 -1.25
N GLU A 675 -2.18 -3.72 -0.62
CA GLU A 675 -3.56 -3.23 -0.64
C GLU A 675 -3.98 -2.84 -2.06
N TRP A 676 -3.17 -2.08 -2.77
CA TRP A 676 -3.43 -1.66 -4.15
C TRP A 676 -3.55 -2.84 -5.12
N LEU A 677 -2.63 -3.81 -5.03
CA LEU A 677 -2.69 -5.02 -5.83
C LEU A 677 -3.91 -5.88 -5.48
N GLY A 678 -4.33 -5.89 -4.21
CA GLY A 678 -5.55 -6.54 -3.75
C GLY A 678 -6.83 -5.96 -4.35
N MET A 679 -6.85 -4.65 -4.65
CA MET A 679 -7.96 -3.98 -5.35
C MET A 679 -7.90 -4.12 -6.87
N ALA A 680 -6.73 -4.43 -7.44
CA ALA A 680 -6.52 -4.57 -8.88
C ALA A 680 -6.98 -5.94 -9.41
N LEU A 681 -8.29 -6.21 -9.31
CA LEU A 681 -8.92 -7.45 -9.76
C LEU A 681 -9.63 -7.28 -11.12
N PRO A 682 -9.69 -8.33 -11.97
CA PRO A 682 -10.48 -8.28 -13.20
C PRO A 682 -11.94 -7.88 -12.93
N GLY A 683 -12.42 -6.91 -13.71
CA GLY A 683 -13.73 -6.27 -13.56
C GLY A 683 -13.71 -4.96 -12.79
N ALA A 684 -12.70 -4.70 -11.97
CA ALA A 684 -12.61 -3.49 -11.15
C ALA A 684 -12.57 -2.22 -12.02
N GLY A 685 -13.31 -1.20 -11.56
CA GLY A 685 -13.36 0.13 -12.17
C GLY A 685 -12.22 1.02 -11.71
N PHE A 686 -11.62 1.73 -12.65
CA PHE A 686 -10.52 2.68 -12.42
C PHE A 686 -10.80 4.01 -13.13
N GLU A 687 -10.03 5.03 -12.78
CA GLU A 687 -9.96 6.29 -13.51
C GLU A 687 -8.50 6.60 -13.83
N ILE A 688 -8.23 6.87 -15.11
CA ILE A 688 -6.88 7.15 -15.62
C ILE A 688 -6.81 8.61 -16.04
N ALA A 689 -5.75 9.31 -15.62
CA ALA A 689 -5.48 10.68 -15.99
C ALA A 689 -4.93 10.76 -17.42
N VAL A 690 -5.79 11.18 -18.36
CA VAL A 690 -5.43 11.43 -19.76
C VAL A 690 -5.55 12.94 -20.01
N ASP A 691 -4.46 13.57 -20.44
CA ASP A 691 -4.39 15.03 -20.70
C ASP A 691 -4.89 15.91 -19.53
N GLY A 692 -4.64 15.47 -18.29
CA GLY A 692 -5.06 16.18 -17.08
C GLY A 692 -6.54 16.01 -16.71
N ARG A 693 -7.26 15.10 -17.36
CA ARG A 693 -8.64 14.71 -17.00
C ARG A 693 -8.72 13.23 -16.66
N TYR A 694 -9.51 12.89 -15.65
CA TYR A 694 -9.77 11.50 -15.30
C TYR A 694 -10.81 10.89 -16.22
N VAL A 695 -10.45 9.79 -16.86
CA VAL A 695 -11.30 9.03 -17.78
C VAL A 695 -11.59 7.66 -17.17
N PRO A 696 -12.84 7.20 -17.16
CA PRO A 696 -13.18 5.87 -16.67
C PRO A 696 -12.43 4.78 -17.45
N ALA A 697 -11.84 3.86 -16.72
CA ALA A 697 -11.17 2.67 -17.23
C ALA A 697 -11.69 1.44 -16.49
N ARG A 698 -11.54 0.26 -17.11
CA ARG A 698 -11.88 -1.02 -16.48
C ARG A 698 -10.73 -1.98 -16.67
N LEU A 699 -10.35 -2.65 -15.59
CA LEU A 699 -9.36 -3.72 -15.61
C LEU A 699 -10.02 -4.97 -16.21
N ASN A 700 -9.62 -5.36 -17.42
CA ASN A 700 -10.21 -6.48 -18.13
C ASN A 700 -9.55 -7.81 -17.82
N ALA A 701 -8.23 -7.79 -17.63
CA ALA A 701 -7.46 -8.97 -17.34
C ALA A 701 -6.22 -8.64 -16.53
N VAL A 702 -5.84 -9.59 -15.69
CA VAL A 702 -4.54 -9.64 -15.02
C VAL A 702 -3.86 -10.90 -15.55
N SER A 703 -2.57 -10.81 -15.88
CA SER A 703 -1.82 -11.98 -16.33
C SER A 703 -1.74 -13.05 -15.23
N PRO A 704 -1.59 -14.34 -15.58
CA PRO A 704 -1.61 -15.43 -14.60
C PRO A 704 -0.68 -15.26 -13.38
N ARG A 705 0.47 -14.59 -13.54
CA ARG A 705 1.43 -14.34 -12.44
C ARG A 705 1.31 -12.93 -11.83
N GLY A 706 0.35 -12.11 -12.25
CA GLY A 706 0.20 -10.75 -11.77
C GLY A 706 1.30 -9.78 -12.24
N SER A 707 2.00 -10.09 -13.34
CA SER A 707 3.05 -9.21 -13.88
C SER A 707 2.50 -8.09 -14.76
N LEU A 708 1.32 -8.28 -15.36
CA LEU A 708 0.72 -7.39 -16.35
C LEU A 708 -0.77 -7.16 -16.08
N TYR A 709 -1.22 -5.92 -16.25
CA TYR A 709 -2.58 -5.46 -16.01
C TYR A 709 -3.13 -4.78 -17.25
N LEU A 710 -4.25 -5.26 -17.77
CA LEU A 710 -4.82 -4.84 -19.05
C LEU A 710 -6.12 -4.08 -18.86
N PHE A 711 -6.14 -2.81 -19.27
CA PHE A 711 -7.27 -1.90 -19.13
C PHE A 711 -7.92 -1.58 -20.46
N SER A 712 -9.24 -1.39 -20.45
CA SER A 712 -9.95 -0.63 -21.49
C SER A 712 -10.29 0.74 -20.93
N VAL A 713 -9.88 1.80 -21.64
CA VAL A 713 -10.14 3.19 -21.25
C VAL A 713 -11.26 3.75 -22.12
N LYS A 714 -12.24 4.41 -21.50
CA LYS A 714 -13.40 4.97 -22.20
C LYS A 714 -12.95 6.00 -23.24
N GLY A 715 -13.25 5.74 -24.51
CA GLY A 715 -12.91 6.64 -25.62
C GLY A 715 -11.57 6.33 -26.29
N GLN A 716 -10.80 5.37 -25.80
CA GLN A 716 -9.65 4.82 -26.50
C GLN A 716 -10.04 3.52 -27.23
N ALA A 717 -9.50 3.33 -28.43
CA ALA A 717 -9.77 2.12 -29.23
C ALA A 717 -8.78 0.98 -28.95
N ALA A 718 -7.57 1.30 -28.49
CA ALA A 718 -6.56 0.33 -28.12
C ALA A 718 -6.58 0.12 -26.59
N PRO A 719 -6.36 -1.11 -26.09
CA PRO A 719 -6.22 -1.36 -24.67
C PRO A 719 -4.90 -0.81 -24.12
N SER A 720 -4.87 -0.49 -22.83
CA SER A 720 -3.69 0.00 -22.12
C SER A 720 -3.14 -1.11 -21.22
N THR A 721 -1.85 -1.42 -21.33
CA THR A 721 -1.18 -2.47 -20.55
C THR A 721 -0.18 -1.85 -19.60
N PHE A 722 -0.27 -2.19 -18.32
CA PHE A 722 0.65 -1.78 -17.28
C PHE A 722 1.46 -2.98 -16.80
N THR A 723 2.78 -2.82 -16.62
CA THR A 723 3.54 -3.75 -15.77
C THR A 723 3.14 -3.54 -14.31
N ARG A 724 3.40 -4.54 -13.45
CA ARG A 724 3.17 -4.43 -12.01
C ARG A 724 3.78 -3.15 -11.43
N ASP A 725 5.04 -2.87 -11.74
CA ASP A 725 5.74 -1.69 -11.22
C ASP A 725 5.14 -0.39 -11.76
N ALA A 726 4.78 -0.34 -13.05
CA ALA A 726 4.13 0.83 -13.64
C ALA A 726 2.73 1.08 -13.07
N LEU A 727 1.98 0.02 -12.76
CA LEU A 727 0.68 0.15 -12.09
C LEU A 727 0.85 0.77 -10.70
N LEU A 728 1.77 0.24 -9.90
CA LEU A 728 2.05 0.75 -8.55
C LEU A 728 2.51 2.22 -8.59
N ALA A 729 3.40 2.57 -9.53
CA ALA A 729 3.84 3.94 -9.74
C ALA A 729 2.69 4.86 -10.18
N ALA A 730 1.80 4.37 -11.05
CA ALA A 730 0.63 5.12 -11.50
C ALA A 730 -0.37 5.37 -10.35
N MET A 731 -0.56 4.39 -9.47
CA MET A 731 -1.38 4.51 -8.27
C MET A 731 -0.76 5.47 -7.26
N GLN A 732 0.54 5.35 -7.02
CA GLN A 732 1.27 6.25 -6.12
C GLN A 732 1.25 7.71 -6.59
N SER A 733 1.35 7.94 -7.90
CA SER A 733 1.31 9.29 -8.51
C SER A 733 -0.10 9.84 -8.73
N GLU A 734 -1.14 9.11 -8.32
CA GLU A 734 -2.55 9.41 -8.58
C GLU A 734 -2.91 9.58 -10.07
N THR A 735 -2.05 9.12 -10.98
CA THR A 735 -2.36 9.10 -12.42
C THR A 735 -3.33 7.98 -12.78
N LEU A 736 -3.38 6.93 -11.97
CA LEU A 736 -4.37 5.87 -12.01
C LEU A 736 -4.97 5.73 -10.60
N ARG A 737 -6.30 5.70 -10.49
CA ARG A 737 -6.98 5.54 -9.20
C ARG A 737 -8.16 4.60 -9.31
N THR A 738 -8.48 3.91 -8.22
CA THR A 738 -9.66 3.04 -8.14
C THR A 738 -10.94 3.89 -8.11
N VAL A 739 -12.00 3.44 -8.78
CA VAL A 739 -13.34 4.04 -8.65
C VAL A 739 -13.93 3.73 -7.27
N GLU A 740 -13.72 2.49 -6.84
CA GLU A 740 -14.02 1.97 -5.51
C GLU A 740 -12.93 2.42 -4.53
N HIS A 741 -13.30 3.11 -3.46
CA HIS A 741 -12.34 3.64 -2.47
C HIS A 741 -12.11 2.71 -1.29
N ALA A 742 -13.03 1.76 -1.06
CA ALA A 742 -12.98 0.69 -0.09
C ALA A 742 -13.98 -0.38 -0.53
N PRO A 743 -13.83 -1.66 -0.15
CA PRO A 743 -14.80 -2.70 -0.50
C PRO A 743 -16.18 -2.45 0.13
N VAL A 744 -17.21 -3.14 -0.36
CA VAL A 744 -18.62 -2.90 0.02
C VAL A 744 -18.84 -3.04 1.52
N PHE A 745 -18.24 -4.07 2.14
CA PHE A 745 -18.38 -4.31 3.56
C PHE A 745 -17.85 -3.12 4.38
N GLU A 746 -16.65 -2.64 4.06
CA GLU A 746 -15.99 -1.50 4.71
C GLU A 746 -16.79 -0.22 4.51
N ARG A 747 -17.27 0.05 3.29
CA ARG A 747 -18.15 1.20 3.03
C ARG A 747 -19.42 1.15 3.89
N ALA A 748 -20.00 -0.04 4.03
CA ALA A 748 -21.18 -0.23 4.84
C ALA A 748 -20.91 0.02 6.33
N VAL A 749 -19.78 -0.46 6.86
CA VAL A 749 -19.33 -0.19 8.24
C VAL A 749 -19.02 1.30 8.46
N GLU A 750 -18.31 1.95 7.54
CA GLU A 750 -18.04 3.40 7.62
C GLU A 750 -19.34 4.21 7.68
N SER A 751 -20.33 3.85 6.86
CA SER A 751 -21.65 4.51 6.89
C SER A 751 -22.38 4.32 8.23
N LEU A 752 -22.22 3.16 8.88
CA LEU A 752 -22.80 2.92 10.21
C LEU A 752 -22.11 3.75 11.29
N MET A 753 -20.78 3.84 11.26
CA MET A 753 -20.01 4.67 12.19
C MET A 753 -20.36 6.15 12.05
N ALA A 754 -20.42 6.66 10.83
CA ALA A 754 -20.81 8.05 10.57
C ALA A 754 -22.24 8.35 11.08
N GLY A 755 -23.16 7.40 10.92
CA GLY A 755 -24.52 7.50 11.46
C GLY A 755 -24.57 7.52 12.99
N ALA A 756 -23.68 6.78 13.67
CA ALA A 756 -23.58 6.75 15.12
C ALA A 756 -22.96 8.05 15.69
N GLU A 757 -21.93 8.60 15.05
CA GLU A 757 -21.32 9.89 15.44
C GLU A 757 -22.34 11.05 15.36
N ALA A 758 -23.17 11.06 14.31
CA ALA A 758 -24.24 12.05 14.15
C ALA A 758 -25.30 11.99 15.28
N LEU A 759 -25.46 10.82 15.92
CA LEU A 759 -26.36 10.63 17.06
C LEU A 759 -25.73 11.02 18.40
N ALA A 760 -24.41 10.86 18.56
CA ALA A 760 -23.68 11.18 19.79
C ALA A 760 -23.39 12.69 19.94
N GLY A 761 -23.42 13.46 18.85
CA GLY A 761 -23.31 14.92 18.84
C GLY A 761 -24.62 15.68 19.18
N HIS A 762 -25.68 14.98 19.55
CA HIS A 762 -26.96 15.50 20.05
C HIS A 762 -27.11 15.19 21.54
#